data_AF-A0A940ZSV8-F1
#
_entry.id   AF-A0A940ZSV8-F1
#
_cell.length_a   1.000
_cell.length_b   1.000
_cell.length_c   1.000
_cell.angle_alpha   90.00
_cell.angle_beta   90.00
_cell.angle_gamma   90.00
#
_symmetry.space_group_name_H-M   'P 1'
#
loop_
_entity.id
_entity.type
_entity.pdbx_description
1 polymer ?
#
loop_
_entity_poly.entity_id
_entity_poly.type
_entity_poly.pdbx_seq_one_letter_code
_entity_poly.pdbx_strand_id
1 'polypeptide(L)'
;MQFDDDEVYFQCPNCQAKYNFTEFHKLEHKSQASPSEGSAVLGQAICRHCSKDFYYYLTSDAYPVVAKNDPPIEVLLGALDQSSSDEVLPPPALAAEPEGKAQEASKGNEPDKMEQFEQAINKIDKKSPPLELTKKISEALDIIAGESPPKIEAALDILAKRFGLNTRKIEAFRKETNQKRDQIETDTKIKEINTIFAKLIQPPKELAEEEKKKALAYLKDPNLFQNISRDIAQAGQVIGEETNKMMLYLAATSRKFKRPISLVIFGKSSSGKSYLANAVEEFMPEEDTLVLSSMTAKALEYAGDQLKHRCLLVQEWEGLKEALPTLRVLQSEGKLSRYVTIVDPVTKTRKAVPHDQECPCSVIVTTTKEGIHDENSTRIFELYADESIEQTKKVVRATIDKADMTKRLSAEAKRQILDLHHNAQRLLEPMEINIPFAEHLSFPAKTTRHRRDSERFINLIKAVAFLRQKQKGEIKTLDKEKYIDAELTDYKIAYEIGLEVIRATLNTISNRSKDALRVCCDLNDKYVAAKKDPLFSVTEIQETAAKLDLDFRNRTDLYKQLDKLEEYEYLERKQARKNSIRYYKVLFAYERNEAGEIINIDLPDIKEILTPEQLKEKLQRVPCEAPPPPDKQPEDVYPKYFAIERDPTAGQAKRKKLARATAVRPRKA
;
A
#
# COMPACT_ATOMS: atom_id res chain seq x y z
N MET A 1 -36.55 25.00 -33.62
CA MET A 1 -37.63 24.09 -34.01
C MET A 1 -38.90 24.59 -33.36
N GLN A 2 -39.96 24.86 -34.14
CA GLN A 2 -41.30 25.06 -33.60
C GLN A 2 -41.81 23.66 -33.19
N PHE A 3 -42.13 23.47 -31.92
CA PHE A 3 -42.66 22.21 -31.41
C PHE A 3 -44.18 22.37 -31.26
N ASP A 4 -44.96 21.47 -31.85
CA ASP A 4 -46.42 21.46 -31.72
C ASP A 4 -46.79 21.16 -30.25
N ASP A 5 -47.51 22.09 -29.62
CA ASP A 5 -47.83 22.08 -28.19
C ASP A 5 -48.85 20.98 -27.77
N ASP A 6 -49.43 20.26 -28.74
CA ASP A 6 -50.51 19.29 -28.52
C ASP A 6 -50.04 17.82 -28.42
N GLU A 7 -48.74 17.54 -28.61
CA GLU A 7 -48.22 16.19 -28.41
C GLU A 7 -47.90 15.93 -26.93
N VAL A 8 -48.28 14.74 -26.45
CA VAL A 8 -47.99 14.29 -25.08
C VAL A 8 -46.55 13.79 -25.04
N TYR A 9 -45.66 14.51 -24.36
CA TYR A 9 -44.22 14.25 -24.36
C TYR A 9 -43.71 13.48 -23.14
N PHE A 10 -44.38 13.62 -21.99
CA PHE A 10 -43.95 12.97 -20.75
C PHE A 10 -45.15 12.50 -19.94
N GLN A 11 -45.04 11.29 -19.37
CA GLN A 11 -46.07 10.76 -18.47
C GLN A 11 -45.45 10.42 -17.11
N CYS A 12 -46.02 10.98 -16.04
CA CYS A 12 -45.52 10.74 -14.70
C CYS A 12 -45.68 9.26 -14.30
N PRO A 13 -44.63 8.57 -13.84
CA PRO A 13 -44.71 7.16 -13.44
C PRO A 13 -45.57 6.94 -12.18
N ASN A 14 -45.76 7.97 -11.36
CA ASN A 14 -46.47 7.86 -10.08
C ASN A 14 -47.98 8.09 -10.18
N CYS A 15 -48.45 8.95 -11.09
CA CYS A 15 -49.87 9.29 -11.21
C CYS A 15 -50.40 9.30 -12.65
N GLN A 16 -49.56 8.92 -13.62
CA GLN A 16 -49.90 8.84 -15.04
C GLN A 16 -50.35 10.17 -15.69
N ALA A 17 -50.15 11.31 -15.01
CA ALA A 17 -50.40 12.63 -15.58
C ALA A 17 -49.49 12.89 -16.79
N LYS A 18 -50.08 13.45 -17.85
CA LYS A 18 -49.43 13.73 -19.12
C LYS A 18 -49.00 15.19 -19.18
N TYR A 19 -47.79 15.43 -19.64
CA TYR A 19 -47.16 16.74 -19.76
C TYR A 19 -46.66 16.92 -21.18
N ASN A 20 -46.87 18.11 -21.75
CA ASN A 20 -46.21 18.48 -23.00
C ASN A 20 -44.79 19.02 -22.72
N PHE A 21 -44.04 19.33 -23.78
CA PHE A 21 -42.64 19.76 -23.68
C PHE A 21 -42.48 21.04 -22.83
N THR A 22 -43.34 22.04 -23.05
CA THR A 22 -43.33 23.31 -22.32
C THR A 22 -43.75 23.16 -20.85
N GLU A 23 -44.68 22.24 -20.54
CA GLU A 23 -45.09 21.94 -19.17
C GLU A 23 -44.01 21.16 -18.39
N PHE A 24 -43.32 20.21 -19.02
CA PHE A 24 -42.24 19.46 -18.39
C PHE A 24 -41.08 20.37 -17.95
N HIS A 25 -40.67 21.31 -18.80
CA HIS A 25 -39.62 22.29 -18.46
C HIS A 25 -40.03 23.29 -17.37
N LYS A 26 -41.33 23.43 -17.09
CA LYS A 26 -41.86 24.26 -16.00
C LYS A 26 -41.99 23.52 -14.66
N LEU A 27 -41.71 22.21 -14.61
CA LEU A 27 -41.68 21.46 -13.35
C LEU A 27 -40.52 21.92 -12.46
N GLU A 28 -40.62 21.64 -11.17
CA GLU A 28 -39.56 21.91 -10.21
C GLU A 28 -38.51 20.79 -10.29
N HIS A 29 -37.36 21.10 -10.89
CA HIS A 29 -36.23 20.17 -11.09
C HIS A 29 -35.20 20.34 -9.97
N LYS A 30 -34.88 19.26 -9.24
CA LYS A 30 -33.79 19.24 -8.23
C LYS A 30 -32.42 19.10 -8.89
N SER A 31 -32.35 18.37 -10.01
CA SER A 31 -31.19 18.28 -10.89
C SER A 31 -31.67 18.20 -12.34
N GLN A 32 -31.10 19.02 -13.22
CA GLN A 32 -31.40 18.97 -14.66
C GLN A 32 -30.31 18.16 -15.37
N ALA A 33 -30.71 17.13 -16.11
CA ALA A 33 -29.82 16.46 -17.06
C ALA A 33 -29.61 17.34 -18.30
N SER A 34 -28.41 17.31 -18.89
CA SER A 34 -28.12 18.02 -20.16
C SER A 34 -28.18 17.04 -21.36
N PRO A 35 -28.81 17.41 -22.48
CA PRO A 35 -28.84 16.57 -23.69
C PRO A 35 -27.44 16.29 -24.28
N SER A 36 -26.48 17.20 -24.05
CA SER A 36 -25.11 17.08 -24.55
C SER A 36 -24.28 16.01 -23.83
N GLU A 37 -24.73 15.54 -22.67
CA GLU A 37 -24.03 14.58 -21.82
C GLU A 37 -24.50 13.12 -22.05
N GLY A 38 -25.42 12.91 -23.01
CA GLY A 38 -25.96 11.60 -23.36
C GLY A 38 -26.93 11.04 -22.31
N SER A 39 -27.50 9.85 -22.57
CA SER A 39 -28.52 9.21 -21.71
C SER A 39 -28.01 8.70 -20.36
N ALA A 40 -26.82 9.12 -19.92
CA ALA A 40 -26.15 8.62 -18.72
C ALA A 40 -26.42 9.48 -17.47
N VAL A 41 -26.82 10.74 -17.64
CA VAL A 41 -27.02 11.68 -16.52
C VAL A 41 -28.48 11.68 -16.06
N LEU A 42 -28.69 11.33 -14.79
CA LEU A 42 -30.01 11.23 -14.17
C LEU A 42 -30.51 12.61 -13.68
N GLY A 43 -31.57 13.11 -14.29
CA GLY A 43 -32.34 14.26 -13.81
C GLY A 43 -33.37 13.87 -12.76
N GLN A 44 -33.68 14.77 -11.84
CA GLN A 44 -34.68 14.56 -10.78
C GLN A 44 -35.68 15.72 -10.77
N ALA A 45 -36.97 15.40 -10.81
CA ALA A 45 -38.05 16.38 -10.81
C ALA A 45 -39.20 15.98 -9.87
N ILE A 46 -39.98 16.98 -9.46
CA ILE A 46 -41.19 16.78 -8.65
C ILE A 46 -42.42 16.90 -9.54
N CYS A 47 -43.30 15.88 -9.50
CA CYS A 47 -44.55 15.93 -10.25
C CYS A 47 -45.53 16.92 -9.61
N ARG A 48 -46.05 17.88 -10.40
CA ARG A 48 -47.03 18.88 -9.91
C ARG A 48 -48.37 18.28 -9.47
N HIS A 49 -48.76 17.11 -9.99
CA HIS A 49 -50.05 16.47 -9.67
C HIS A 49 -50.02 15.58 -8.42
N CYS A 50 -48.91 14.88 -8.14
CA CYS A 50 -48.82 13.96 -7.00
C CYS A 50 -47.76 14.34 -5.96
N SER A 51 -46.99 15.40 -6.20
CA SER A 51 -45.91 15.89 -5.34
C SER A 51 -44.85 14.85 -4.98
N LYS A 52 -44.73 13.78 -5.76
CA LYS A 52 -43.70 12.75 -5.62
C LYS A 52 -42.55 13.02 -6.57
N ASP A 53 -41.34 12.73 -6.09
CA ASP A 53 -40.12 12.77 -6.87
C ASP A 53 -40.14 11.65 -7.92
N PHE A 54 -39.56 11.93 -9.09
CA PHE A 54 -39.26 10.93 -10.11
C PHE A 54 -37.94 11.28 -10.79
N TYR A 55 -37.33 10.27 -11.39
CA TYR A 55 -36.07 10.40 -12.10
C TYR A 55 -36.26 10.22 -13.60
N TYR A 56 -35.45 10.91 -14.40
CA TYR A 56 -35.55 10.86 -15.85
C TYR A 56 -34.17 11.03 -16.50
N TYR A 57 -34.02 10.49 -17.70
CA TYR A 57 -32.89 10.77 -18.59
C TYR A 57 -33.39 11.65 -19.74
N LEU A 58 -32.51 12.49 -20.31
CA LEU A 58 -32.81 13.14 -21.60
C LEU A 58 -32.15 12.34 -22.72
N THR A 59 -32.87 12.14 -23.82
CA THR A 59 -32.24 11.72 -25.07
C THR A 59 -31.43 12.88 -25.67
N SER A 60 -30.62 12.60 -26.69
CA SER A 60 -29.86 13.62 -27.44
C SER A 60 -30.74 14.75 -27.99
N ASP A 61 -32.02 14.47 -28.20
CA ASP A 61 -33.01 15.41 -28.74
C ASP A 61 -33.84 16.09 -27.63
N ALA A 62 -33.38 16.02 -26.38
CA ALA A 62 -34.00 16.58 -25.18
C ALA A 62 -35.36 15.96 -24.80
N TYR A 63 -35.65 14.72 -25.21
CA TYR A 63 -36.85 14.01 -24.78
C TYR A 63 -36.64 13.31 -23.42
N PRO A 64 -37.53 13.52 -22.43
CA PRO A 64 -37.43 12.86 -21.14
C PRO A 64 -37.89 11.39 -21.21
N VAL A 65 -37.00 10.47 -20.87
CA VAL A 65 -37.29 9.04 -20.71
C VAL A 65 -37.29 8.70 -19.22
N VAL A 66 -38.37 8.09 -18.74
CA VAL A 66 -38.57 7.78 -17.33
C VAL A 66 -37.53 6.78 -16.82
N ALA A 67 -36.78 7.15 -15.79
CA ALA A 67 -36.03 6.22 -14.96
C ALA A 67 -36.92 5.79 -13.79
N LYS A 68 -36.96 4.49 -13.48
CA LYS A 68 -37.88 3.89 -12.50
C LYS A 68 -37.86 4.63 -11.15
N ASN A 69 -38.98 4.57 -10.42
CA ASN A 69 -39.23 5.31 -9.17
C ASN A 69 -38.29 4.99 -8.00
N ASP A 70 -37.49 3.93 -8.09
CA ASP A 70 -36.41 3.62 -7.14
C ASP A 70 -35.06 3.70 -7.87
N PRO A 71 -34.03 4.32 -7.26
CA PRO A 71 -32.76 4.55 -7.93
C PRO A 71 -32.10 3.20 -8.26
N PRO A 72 -31.68 2.96 -9.52
CA PRO A 72 -30.80 1.84 -9.82
C PRO A 72 -29.49 2.03 -9.05
N ILE A 73 -29.05 0.95 -8.40
CA ILE A 73 -27.86 0.85 -7.52
C ILE A 73 -26.56 1.35 -8.21
N GLU A 74 -26.58 1.47 -9.54
CA GLU A 74 -25.49 1.97 -10.38
C GLU A 74 -25.17 3.46 -10.21
N VAL A 75 -26.08 4.29 -9.66
CA VAL A 75 -25.84 5.74 -9.46
C VAL A 75 -25.02 6.04 -8.19
N LEU A 76 -24.85 5.06 -7.29
CA LEU A 76 -23.88 5.16 -6.19
C LEU A 76 -22.44 4.80 -6.62
N LEU A 77 -22.25 4.25 -7.82
CA LEU A 77 -20.99 3.72 -8.33
C LEU A 77 -20.66 4.26 -9.73
N GLY A 78 -20.97 5.53 -9.97
CA GLY A 78 -20.65 6.23 -11.23
C GLY A 78 -19.23 6.79 -11.25
N ALA A 79 -18.22 5.94 -11.32
CA ALA A 79 -16.96 6.22 -12.01
C ALA A 79 -16.17 4.92 -12.20
N LEU A 80 -16.46 4.18 -13.27
CA LEU A 80 -15.48 3.71 -14.27
C LEU A 80 -16.12 2.69 -15.23
N ASP A 81 -16.07 3.07 -16.51
CA ASP A 81 -15.99 2.30 -17.75
C ASP A 81 -17.00 1.20 -18.13
N GLN A 82 -17.59 1.45 -19.30
CA GLN A 82 -18.29 0.50 -20.16
C GLN A 82 -17.29 -0.37 -20.94
N SER A 83 -17.45 -1.70 -20.92
CA SER A 83 -17.42 -2.53 -22.14
C SER A 83 -17.93 -3.96 -21.89
N SER A 84 -18.99 -4.28 -22.64
CA SER A 84 -19.42 -5.58 -23.21
C SER A 84 -19.55 -6.86 -22.35
N SER A 85 -20.82 -7.30 -22.22
CA SER A 85 -21.40 -8.63 -22.50
C SER A 85 -20.44 -9.77 -22.93
N ASP A 86 -20.52 -11.02 -22.46
CA ASP A 86 -21.71 -11.88 -22.35
C ASP A 86 -21.49 -13.11 -21.44
N GLU A 87 -22.63 -13.69 -21.04
CA GLU A 87 -22.93 -15.08 -20.66
C GLU A 87 -22.69 -15.66 -19.25
N VAL A 88 -23.75 -16.34 -18.82
CA VAL A 88 -24.18 -16.76 -17.48
C VAL A 88 -23.83 -18.22 -17.22
N LEU A 89 -23.44 -18.54 -15.97
CA LEU A 89 -23.70 -19.84 -15.33
C LEU A 89 -23.99 -19.60 -13.82
N PRO A 90 -25.00 -20.27 -13.23
CA PRO A 90 -25.56 -19.89 -11.93
C PRO A 90 -24.82 -20.53 -10.74
N PRO A 91 -24.74 -19.89 -9.57
CA PRO A 91 -24.36 -20.56 -8.33
C PRO A 91 -25.56 -21.28 -7.67
N PRO A 92 -25.29 -22.31 -6.84
CA PRO A 92 -26.26 -23.31 -6.42
C PRO A 92 -27.20 -22.83 -5.31
N ALA A 93 -28.36 -23.49 -5.27
CA ALA A 93 -29.44 -23.29 -4.32
C ALA A 93 -29.00 -23.41 -2.87
N LEU A 94 -29.25 -22.35 -2.09
CA LEU A 94 -29.33 -22.39 -0.64
C LEU A 94 -30.79 -22.23 -0.21
N ALA A 95 -31.14 -23.04 0.78
CA ALA A 95 -32.48 -23.40 1.18
C ALA A 95 -33.36 -22.21 1.58
N ALA A 96 -34.65 -22.37 1.28
CA ALA A 96 -35.73 -21.51 1.71
C ALA A 96 -35.87 -21.51 3.24
N GLU A 97 -35.88 -20.31 3.84
CA GLU A 97 -36.50 -20.04 5.14
C GLU A 97 -37.70 -19.10 4.95
N PRO A 98 -38.74 -19.20 5.80
CA PRO A 98 -40.09 -18.76 5.48
C PRO A 98 -40.27 -17.25 5.66
N GLU A 99 -41.21 -16.71 4.88
CA GLU A 99 -41.74 -15.35 4.95
C GLU A 99 -42.20 -14.99 6.38
N GLY A 100 -41.30 -14.34 7.12
CA GLY A 100 -41.59 -13.63 8.37
C GLY A 100 -41.89 -12.18 8.06
N LYS A 101 -43.14 -11.77 8.32
CA LYS A 101 -43.65 -10.39 8.34
C LYS A 101 -42.57 -9.39 8.77
N ALA A 102 -42.48 -8.27 8.04
CA ALA A 102 -41.80 -7.07 8.47
C ALA A 102 -42.25 -6.70 9.89
N GLN A 103 -41.47 -7.12 10.89
CA GLN A 103 -41.48 -6.51 12.19
C GLN A 103 -40.69 -5.22 12.02
N GLU A 104 -41.43 -4.11 11.97
CA GLU A 104 -40.96 -2.86 12.53
C GLU A 104 -40.24 -3.19 13.82
N ALA A 105 -38.91 -3.07 13.80
CA ALA A 105 -38.11 -3.15 15.00
C ALA A 105 -38.56 -1.99 15.88
N SER A 106 -39.47 -2.30 16.78
CA SER A 106 -39.83 -1.53 17.96
C SER A 106 -38.54 -0.99 18.57
N LYS A 107 -38.30 0.30 18.38
CA LYS A 107 -37.39 1.08 19.22
C LYS A 107 -37.88 0.88 20.64
N GLY A 108 -37.19 0.02 21.40
CA GLY A 108 -37.32 0.02 22.84
C GLY A 108 -37.08 1.44 23.33
N ASN A 109 -37.97 1.92 24.20
CA ASN A 109 -37.94 3.24 24.82
C ASN A 109 -36.58 3.52 25.47
N GLU A 110 -35.63 4.07 24.72
CA GLU A 110 -34.62 4.96 25.28
C GLU A 110 -35.31 6.33 25.48
N PRO A 111 -35.26 6.94 26.68
CA PRO A 111 -35.88 8.24 26.89
C PRO A 111 -35.24 9.26 25.95
N ASP A 112 -36.05 10.05 25.25
CA ASP A 112 -35.56 11.04 24.29
C ASP A 112 -34.48 11.91 24.96
N LYS A 113 -33.28 11.98 24.38
CA LYS A 113 -32.14 12.71 24.99
C LYS A 113 -32.48 14.18 25.22
N MET A 114 -33.43 14.71 24.46
CA MET A 114 -34.01 16.04 24.67
C MET A 114 -34.87 16.11 25.95
N GLU A 115 -35.67 15.10 26.26
CA GLU A 115 -36.42 15.05 27.53
C GLU A 115 -35.47 14.93 28.73
N GLN A 116 -34.40 14.14 28.61
CA GLN A 116 -33.37 14.04 29.66
C GLN A 116 -32.64 15.38 29.87
N PHE A 117 -32.39 16.12 28.79
CA PHE A 117 -31.84 17.47 28.84
C PHE A 117 -32.80 18.46 29.51
N GLU A 118 -34.08 18.44 29.15
CA GLU A 118 -35.09 19.28 29.77
C GLU A 118 -35.26 18.98 31.27
N GLN A 119 -35.24 17.70 31.65
CA GLN A 119 -35.24 17.27 33.05
C GLN A 119 -33.98 17.72 33.79
N ALA A 120 -32.81 17.64 33.15
CA ALA A 120 -31.56 18.13 33.72
C ALA A 120 -31.61 19.65 33.93
N ILE A 121 -32.14 20.42 32.98
CA ILE A 121 -32.33 21.87 33.11
C ILE A 121 -33.33 22.21 34.22
N ASN A 122 -34.42 21.44 34.34
CA ASN A 122 -35.46 21.65 35.36
C ASN A 122 -34.91 21.53 36.79
N LYS A 123 -33.85 20.74 36.99
CA LYS A 123 -33.18 20.54 38.29
C LYS A 123 -32.17 21.64 38.64
N ILE A 124 -31.88 22.58 37.74
CA ILE A 124 -30.90 23.65 37.97
C ILE A 124 -31.57 24.84 38.66
N ASP A 125 -31.13 25.13 39.88
CA ASP A 125 -31.62 26.28 40.65
C ASP A 125 -30.98 27.60 40.18
N LYS A 126 -31.82 28.61 39.86
CA LYS A 126 -31.40 29.91 39.30
C LYS A 126 -30.56 30.75 40.28
N LYS A 127 -30.62 30.46 41.58
CA LYS A 127 -29.90 31.21 42.63
C LYS A 127 -28.50 30.66 42.95
N SER A 128 -28.07 29.62 42.25
CA SER A 128 -26.74 29.02 42.45
C SER A 128 -25.61 29.99 42.03
N PRO A 129 -24.40 29.86 42.64
CA PRO A 129 -23.24 30.68 42.29
C PRO A 129 -22.97 30.65 40.78
N PRO A 130 -22.53 31.77 40.15
CA PRO A 130 -22.37 31.87 38.70
C PRO A 130 -21.49 30.77 38.07
N LEU A 131 -20.44 30.33 38.77
CA LEU A 131 -19.54 29.25 38.34
C LEU A 131 -20.23 27.88 38.37
N GLU A 132 -21.03 27.63 39.40
CA GLU A 132 -21.74 26.36 39.58
C GLU A 132 -22.90 26.24 38.58
N LEU A 133 -23.58 27.35 38.30
CA LEU A 133 -24.60 27.45 37.26
C LEU A 133 -24.02 27.12 35.87
N THR A 134 -22.86 27.69 35.51
CA THR A 134 -22.22 27.40 34.22
C THR A 134 -21.77 25.94 34.09
N LYS A 135 -21.36 25.32 35.20
CA LYS A 135 -20.95 23.91 35.21
C LYS A 135 -22.15 22.98 34.99
N LYS A 136 -23.26 23.21 35.69
CA LYS A 136 -24.50 22.42 35.52
C LYS A 136 -25.12 22.58 34.14
N ILE A 137 -25.02 23.78 33.53
CA ILE A 137 -25.47 24.02 32.14
C ILE A 137 -24.58 23.27 31.15
N SER A 138 -23.26 23.24 31.36
CA SER A 138 -22.32 22.47 30.55
C SER A 138 -22.61 20.96 30.64
N GLU A 139 -22.85 20.44 31.84
CA GLU A 139 -23.22 19.03 32.09
C GLU A 139 -24.54 18.65 31.41
N ALA A 140 -25.54 19.56 31.40
CA ALA A 140 -26.78 19.34 30.67
C ALA A 140 -26.54 19.30 29.15
N LEU A 141 -25.76 20.25 28.61
CA LEU A 141 -25.42 20.30 27.19
C LEU A 141 -24.64 19.06 26.71
N ASP A 142 -23.91 18.38 27.60
CA ASP A 142 -23.16 17.17 27.26
C ASP A 142 -24.07 15.98 26.92
N ILE A 143 -25.30 15.94 27.46
CA ILE A 143 -26.30 14.91 27.17
C ILE A 143 -26.72 14.94 25.70
N ILE A 144 -26.77 16.13 25.10
CA ILE A 144 -27.22 16.37 23.72
C ILE A 144 -26.07 16.66 22.77
N ALA A 145 -24.81 16.57 23.22
CA ALA A 145 -23.65 16.88 22.39
C ALA A 145 -23.51 15.97 21.15
N GLY A 146 -24.16 14.80 21.14
CA GLY A 146 -24.21 13.88 20.00
C GLY A 146 -25.45 14.02 19.10
N GLU A 147 -26.35 14.97 19.37
CA GLU A 147 -27.58 15.19 18.58
C GLU A 147 -27.34 16.10 17.36
N SER A 148 -28.35 16.24 16.50
CA SER A 148 -28.25 17.05 15.28
C SER A 148 -28.05 18.56 15.57
N PRO A 149 -27.35 19.31 14.70
CA PRO A 149 -27.12 20.74 14.89
C PRO A 149 -28.38 21.58 15.18
N PRO A 150 -29.54 21.33 14.54
CA PRO A 150 -30.77 22.05 14.85
C PRO A 150 -31.28 21.83 16.28
N LYS A 151 -31.11 20.62 16.82
CA LYS A 151 -31.50 20.30 18.21
C LYS A 151 -30.59 20.98 19.21
N ILE A 152 -29.28 21.07 18.91
CA ILE A 152 -28.32 21.79 19.73
C ILE A 152 -28.63 23.30 19.75
N GLU A 153 -29.01 23.89 18.61
CA GLU A 153 -29.44 25.30 18.56
C GLU A 153 -30.74 25.55 19.32
N ALA A 154 -31.75 24.68 19.17
CA ALA A 154 -32.99 24.77 19.93
C ALA A 154 -32.73 24.68 21.45
N ALA A 155 -31.83 23.80 21.87
CA ALA A 155 -31.42 23.67 23.27
C ALA A 155 -30.70 24.93 23.80
N LEU A 156 -29.82 25.54 23.00
CA LEU A 156 -29.16 26.79 23.35
C LEU A 156 -30.15 27.96 23.46
N ASP A 157 -31.19 28.00 22.61
CA ASP A 157 -32.26 28.99 22.67
C ASP A 157 -33.13 28.85 23.93
N ILE A 158 -33.43 27.60 24.34
CA ILE A 158 -34.13 27.31 25.60
C ILE A 158 -33.30 27.80 26.79
N LEU A 159 -31.99 27.54 26.78
CA LEU A 159 -31.07 28.01 27.82
C LEU A 159 -30.96 29.55 27.86
N ALA A 160 -30.91 30.20 26.70
CA ALA A 160 -30.87 31.65 26.57
C ALA A 160 -32.11 32.30 27.19
N LYS A 161 -33.31 31.80 26.84
CA LYS A 161 -34.60 32.29 27.37
C LYS A 161 -34.76 32.02 28.85
N ARG A 162 -34.33 30.85 29.33
CA ARG A 162 -34.59 30.42 30.71
C ARG A 162 -33.64 31.03 31.75
N PHE A 163 -32.37 31.20 31.39
CA PHE A 163 -31.32 31.69 32.30
C PHE A 163 -30.83 33.11 31.99
N GLY A 164 -31.36 33.77 30.94
CA GLY A 164 -31.00 35.16 30.61
C GLY A 164 -29.51 35.31 30.26
N LEU A 165 -28.95 34.37 29.51
CA LEU A 165 -27.53 34.33 29.18
C LEU A 165 -27.19 35.39 28.12
N ASN A 166 -26.06 36.09 28.29
CA ASN A 166 -25.54 37.02 27.29
C ASN A 166 -25.07 36.27 26.04
N THR A 167 -25.13 36.94 24.88
CA THR A 167 -24.65 36.42 23.58
C THR A 167 -23.25 35.81 23.63
N ARG A 168 -22.30 36.43 24.33
CA ARG A 168 -20.93 35.90 24.51
C ARG A 168 -20.88 34.55 25.24
N LYS A 169 -21.77 34.32 26.22
CA LYS A 169 -21.80 33.05 26.96
C LYS A 169 -22.43 31.95 26.11
N ILE A 170 -23.46 32.28 25.33
CA ILE A 170 -24.10 31.35 24.39
C ILE A 170 -23.12 30.92 23.31
N GLU A 171 -22.33 31.85 22.74
CA GLU A 171 -21.27 31.52 21.78
C GLU A 171 -20.19 30.61 22.40
N ALA A 172 -19.82 30.85 23.66
CA ALA A 172 -18.87 29.99 24.37
C ALA A 172 -19.42 28.56 24.54
N PHE A 173 -20.68 28.40 24.95
CA PHE A 173 -21.34 27.10 25.05
C PHE A 173 -21.49 26.43 23.69
N ARG A 174 -21.91 27.16 22.64
CA ARG A 174 -22.00 26.65 21.27
C ARG A 174 -20.64 26.11 20.79
N LYS A 175 -19.57 26.86 21.05
CA LYS A 175 -18.21 26.45 20.71
C LYS A 175 -17.76 25.22 21.50
N GLU A 176 -18.14 25.09 22.78
CA GLU A 176 -17.85 23.91 23.60
C GLU A 176 -18.64 22.67 23.13
N THR A 177 -19.94 22.80 22.89
CA THR A 177 -20.80 21.70 22.45
C THR A 177 -20.41 21.20 21.06
N ASN A 178 -20.11 22.11 20.11
CA ASN A 178 -19.63 21.71 18.79
C ASN A 178 -18.28 20.98 18.87
N GLN A 179 -17.39 21.37 19.78
CA GLN A 179 -16.13 20.66 19.98
C GLN A 179 -16.32 19.24 20.51
N LYS A 180 -17.21 19.07 21.49
CA LYS A 180 -17.54 17.74 22.02
C LYS A 180 -18.23 16.89 20.96
N ARG A 181 -19.10 17.47 20.13
CA ARG A 181 -19.71 16.81 18.98
C ARG A 181 -18.65 16.31 17.99
N ASP A 182 -17.69 17.15 17.61
CA ASP A 182 -16.61 16.76 16.68
C ASP A 182 -15.73 15.63 17.26
N GLN A 183 -15.52 15.61 18.59
CA GLN A 183 -14.84 14.51 19.30
C GLN A 183 -15.65 13.23 19.31
N ILE A 184 -16.94 13.32 19.67
CA ILE A 184 -17.85 12.17 19.64
C ILE A 184 -17.92 11.59 18.23
N GLU A 185 -18.01 12.45 17.20
CA GLU A 185 -18.06 12.05 15.80
C GLU A 185 -16.75 11.39 15.33
N THR A 186 -15.59 11.83 15.84
CA THR A 186 -14.31 11.18 15.55
C THR A 186 -14.18 9.86 16.28
N ASP A 187 -14.57 9.78 17.56
CA ASP A 187 -14.55 8.55 18.35
C ASP A 187 -15.54 7.50 17.81
N THR A 188 -16.74 7.90 17.35
CA THR A 188 -17.66 6.96 16.68
C THR A 188 -17.07 6.46 15.38
N LYS A 189 -16.48 7.33 14.55
CA LYS A 189 -15.81 6.88 13.32
C LYS A 189 -14.66 5.91 13.60
N ILE A 190 -13.86 6.16 14.63
CA ILE A 190 -12.78 5.23 15.04
C ILE A 190 -13.39 3.90 15.50
N LYS A 191 -14.45 3.92 16.30
CA LYS A 191 -15.14 2.69 16.73
C LYS A 191 -15.74 1.94 15.54
N GLU A 192 -16.34 2.62 14.58
CA GLU A 192 -16.87 2.04 13.35
C GLU A 192 -15.76 1.38 12.54
N ILE A 193 -14.65 2.09 12.29
CA ILE A 193 -13.47 1.57 11.61
C ILE A 193 -12.94 0.32 12.33
N ASN A 194 -12.71 0.42 13.64
CA ASN A 194 -12.20 -0.70 14.42
C ASN A 194 -13.16 -1.89 14.42
N THR A 195 -14.47 -1.66 14.39
CA THR A 195 -15.48 -2.72 14.30
C THR A 195 -15.48 -3.36 12.91
N ILE A 196 -15.32 -2.58 11.84
CA ILE A 196 -15.20 -3.10 10.47
C ILE A 196 -13.98 -4.00 10.36
N PHE A 197 -12.81 -3.52 10.78
CA PHE A 197 -11.61 -4.34 10.82
C PHE A 197 -11.80 -5.55 11.71
N ALA A 198 -12.34 -5.43 12.92
CA ALA A 198 -12.55 -6.60 13.80
C ALA A 198 -13.47 -7.67 13.18
N LYS A 199 -14.42 -7.30 12.32
CA LYS A 199 -15.23 -8.26 11.55
C LYS A 199 -14.46 -8.94 10.43
N LEU A 200 -13.47 -8.26 9.84
CA LEU A 200 -12.60 -8.81 8.80
C LEU A 200 -11.54 -9.76 9.37
N ILE A 201 -11.29 -9.70 10.68
CA ILE A 201 -10.17 -10.36 11.34
C ILE A 201 -10.68 -11.53 12.17
N GLN A 202 -10.14 -12.71 11.92
CA GLN A 202 -10.45 -13.88 12.74
C GLN A 202 -9.60 -13.95 14.01
N PRO A 203 -10.13 -14.52 15.11
CA PRO A 203 -9.34 -14.75 16.31
C PRO A 203 -8.24 -15.79 16.05
N PRO A 204 -7.07 -15.67 16.71
CA PRO A 204 -5.95 -16.58 16.50
C PRO A 204 -6.33 -18.00 16.91
N LYS A 205 -6.06 -18.99 16.05
CA LYS A 205 -6.33 -20.40 16.33
C LYS A 205 -5.29 -20.97 17.29
N GLU A 206 -5.75 -21.61 18.37
CA GLU A 206 -4.90 -22.45 19.23
C GLU A 206 -4.61 -23.79 18.54
N LEU A 207 -3.32 -24.13 18.42
CA LEU A 207 -2.87 -25.34 17.74
C LEU A 207 -2.89 -26.57 18.66
N ALA A 208 -3.47 -27.67 18.18
CA ALA A 208 -3.38 -28.97 18.87
C ALA A 208 -1.96 -29.56 18.79
N GLU A 209 -1.54 -30.41 19.73
CA GLU A 209 -0.18 -30.99 19.70
C GLU A 209 0.16 -31.72 18.39
N GLU A 210 -0.79 -32.47 17.83
CA GLU A 210 -0.57 -33.22 16.58
C GLU A 210 -0.39 -32.29 15.37
N GLU A 211 -1.14 -31.18 15.32
CA GLU A 211 -0.97 -30.15 14.29
C GLU A 211 0.39 -29.47 14.42
N LYS A 212 0.82 -29.16 15.66
CA LYS A 212 2.14 -28.59 15.95
C LYS A 212 3.26 -29.52 15.48
N LYS A 213 3.16 -30.82 15.77
CA LYS A 213 4.17 -31.82 15.36
C LYS A 213 4.31 -31.88 13.83
N LYS A 214 3.18 -31.94 13.10
CA LYS A 214 3.19 -31.98 11.63
C LYS A 214 3.79 -30.71 11.03
N ALA A 215 3.36 -29.54 11.48
CA ALA A 215 3.89 -28.26 11.02
C ALA A 215 5.37 -28.08 11.35
N LEU A 216 5.81 -28.52 12.54
CA LEU A 216 7.23 -28.49 12.92
C LEU A 216 8.08 -29.46 12.10
N ALA A 217 7.56 -30.66 11.79
CA ALA A 217 8.23 -31.59 10.89
C ALA A 217 8.38 -30.99 9.48
N TYR A 218 7.33 -30.33 8.97
CA TYR A 218 7.36 -29.63 7.68
C TYR A 218 8.42 -28.51 7.66
N LEU A 219 8.46 -27.65 8.69
CA LEU A 219 9.46 -26.58 8.80
C LEU A 219 10.90 -27.10 8.93
N LYS A 220 11.10 -28.32 9.45
CA LYS A 220 12.41 -28.97 9.58
C LYS A 220 12.90 -29.65 8.31
N ASP A 221 12.07 -29.79 7.29
CA ASP A 221 12.44 -30.48 6.05
C ASP A 221 13.53 -29.69 5.28
N PRO A 222 14.66 -30.32 4.89
CA PRO A 222 15.70 -29.65 4.11
C PRO A 222 15.21 -29.12 2.75
N ASN A 223 14.15 -29.70 2.18
CA ASN A 223 13.54 -29.29 0.91
C ASN A 223 12.33 -28.35 1.11
N LEU A 224 12.31 -27.58 2.20
CA LEU A 224 11.19 -26.71 2.57
C LEU A 224 10.71 -25.81 1.42
N PHE A 225 11.62 -25.14 0.70
CA PHE A 225 11.25 -24.22 -0.38
C PHE A 225 10.65 -24.95 -1.59
N GLN A 226 11.20 -26.11 -1.95
CA GLN A 226 10.66 -26.94 -3.03
C GLN A 226 9.29 -27.50 -2.66
N ASN A 227 9.10 -27.90 -1.39
CA ASN A 227 7.80 -28.33 -0.87
C ASN A 227 6.79 -27.19 -0.93
N ILE A 228 7.13 -25.98 -0.45
CA ILE A 228 6.22 -24.81 -0.52
C ILE A 228 5.85 -24.49 -1.97
N SER A 229 6.83 -24.42 -2.87
CA SER A 229 6.58 -24.18 -4.31
C SER A 229 5.63 -25.23 -4.90
N ARG A 230 5.86 -26.52 -4.64
CA ARG A 230 4.99 -27.62 -5.08
C ARG A 230 3.58 -27.49 -4.49
N ASP A 231 3.49 -27.19 -3.20
CA ASP A 231 2.23 -27.12 -2.49
C ASP A 231 1.39 -25.92 -2.97
N ILE A 232 2.03 -24.77 -3.29
CA ILE A 232 1.38 -23.63 -3.98
C ILE A 232 0.94 -24.03 -5.40
N ALA A 233 1.74 -24.81 -6.13
CA ALA A 233 1.34 -25.29 -7.44
C ALA A 233 0.15 -26.27 -7.40
N GLN A 234 0.00 -27.05 -6.33
CA GLN A 234 -1.09 -28.02 -6.16
C GLN A 234 -2.36 -27.38 -5.57
N ALA A 235 -2.25 -26.74 -4.40
CA ALA A 235 -3.39 -26.20 -3.67
C ALA A 235 -3.77 -24.78 -4.14
N GLY A 236 -2.79 -23.92 -4.38
CA GLY A 236 -2.99 -22.59 -4.98
C GLY A 236 -3.20 -22.63 -6.49
N GLN A 237 -2.87 -23.77 -7.13
CA GLN A 237 -3.02 -24.03 -8.56
C GLN A 237 -2.29 -23.02 -9.47
N VAL A 238 -1.20 -22.44 -8.98
CA VAL A 238 -0.33 -21.55 -9.74
C VAL A 238 0.84 -22.35 -10.32
N ILE A 239 0.93 -22.43 -11.64
CA ILE A 239 1.92 -23.28 -12.33
C ILE A 239 2.97 -22.40 -12.98
N GLY A 240 4.25 -22.79 -12.90
CA GLY A 240 5.36 -21.91 -13.33
C GLY A 240 5.53 -20.73 -12.38
N GLU A 241 6.25 -19.67 -12.73
CA GLU A 241 6.44 -18.49 -11.86
C GLU A 241 6.99 -18.80 -10.44
N GLU A 242 7.96 -19.72 -10.36
CA GLU A 242 8.49 -20.18 -9.07
C GLU A 242 9.13 -19.05 -8.26
N THR A 243 9.89 -18.17 -8.92
CA THR A 243 10.48 -16.99 -8.28
C THR A 243 9.42 -16.05 -7.72
N ASN A 244 8.38 -15.72 -8.50
CA ASN A 244 7.33 -14.80 -8.08
C ASN A 244 6.53 -15.37 -6.90
N LYS A 245 6.15 -16.66 -6.94
CA LYS A 245 5.47 -17.33 -5.83
C LYS A 245 6.30 -17.30 -4.55
N MET A 246 7.60 -17.58 -4.64
CA MET A 246 8.47 -17.60 -3.46
C MET A 246 8.69 -16.21 -2.88
N MET A 247 8.84 -15.19 -3.73
CA MET A 247 8.91 -13.80 -3.27
C MET A 247 7.65 -13.35 -2.55
N LEU A 248 6.48 -13.71 -3.09
CA LEU A 248 5.21 -13.41 -2.44
C LEU A 248 5.09 -14.10 -1.09
N TYR A 249 5.44 -15.38 -1.02
CA TYR A 249 5.38 -16.16 0.21
C TYR A 249 6.35 -15.60 1.28
N LEU A 250 7.57 -15.24 0.87
CA LEU A 250 8.57 -14.65 1.76
C LEU A 250 8.15 -13.26 2.24
N ALA A 251 7.58 -12.42 1.37
CA ALA A 251 7.08 -11.11 1.77
C ALA A 251 5.93 -11.22 2.77
N ALA A 252 4.95 -12.08 2.51
CA ALA A 252 3.87 -12.35 3.45
C ALA A 252 4.38 -12.94 4.79
N THR A 253 5.43 -13.77 4.77
CA THR A 253 6.08 -14.29 5.99
C THR A 253 6.83 -13.18 6.75
N SER A 254 7.42 -12.22 6.05
CA SER A 254 8.19 -11.11 6.64
C SER A 254 7.35 -10.14 7.48
N ARG A 255 6.01 -10.27 7.50
CA ARG A 255 5.11 -9.48 8.37
C ARG A 255 5.51 -9.50 9.85
N LYS A 256 6.20 -10.56 10.30
CA LYS A 256 6.72 -10.69 11.68
C LYS A 256 7.98 -9.86 11.95
N PHE A 257 8.56 -9.20 10.95
CA PHE A 257 9.74 -8.34 11.12
C PHE A 257 9.38 -6.93 11.58
N LYS A 258 10.35 -6.23 12.18
CA LYS A 258 10.26 -4.78 12.46
C LYS A 258 10.13 -3.96 11.16
N ARG A 259 10.76 -4.43 10.08
CA ARG A 259 10.65 -3.87 8.72
C ARG A 259 10.29 -4.97 7.72
N PRO A 260 8.98 -5.21 7.49
CA PRO A 260 8.53 -6.21 6.53
C PRO A 260 8.90 -5.85 5.09
N ILE A 261 8.97 -6.88 4.25
CA ILE A 261 9.15 -6.75 2.81
C ILE A 261 7.79 -6.38 2.19
N SER A 262 7.77 -5.29 1.42
CA SER A 262 6.62 -4.92 0.59
C SER A 262 6.93 -5.20 -0.88
N LEU A 263 5.91 -5.59 -1.64
CA LEU A 263 6.05 -5.88 -3.07
C LEU A 263 4.87 -5.34 -3.89
N VAL A 264 5.11 -5.15 -5.18
CA VAL A 264 4.12 -4.81 -6.19
C VAL A 264 4.25 -5.78 -7.36
N ILE A 265 3.11 -6.26 -7.85
CA ILE A 265 3.04 -7.15 -9.01
C ILE A 265 2.51 -6.36 -10.21
N PHE A 266 3.34 -6.27 -11.24
CA PHE A 266 3.03 -5.69 -12.54
C PHE A 266 2.56 -6.77 -13.51
N GLY A 267 1.60 -6.41 -14.36
CA GLY A 267 1.21 -7.23 -15.50
C GLY A 267 -0.04 -6.71 -16.17
N LYS A 268 -0.22 -7.03 -17.45
CA LYS A 268 -1.42 -6.64 -18.19
C LYS A 268 -2.68 -7.21 -17.55
N SER A 269 -3.84 -6.65 -17.89
CA SER A 269 -5.11 -7.27 -17.53
C SER A 269 -5.12 -8.73 -17.98
N SER A 270 -5.63 -9.62 -17.13
CA SER A 270 -5.66 -11.08 -17.35
C SER A 270 -4.31 -11.81 -17.36
N SER A 271 -3.20 -11.17 -16.98
CA SER A 271 -1.89 -11.83 -16.84
C SER A 271 -1.77 -12.79 -15.65
N GLY A 272 -2.84 -12.96 -14.86
CA GLY A 272 -2.81 -13.79 -13.66
C GLY A 272 -2.24 -13.13 -12.40
N LYS A 273 -1.89 -11.83 -12.42
CA LYS A 273 -1.34 -11.11 -11.24
C LYS A 273 -2.18 -11.21 -9.97
N SER A 274 -3.49 -10.97 -10.06
CA SER A 274 -4.41 -11.06 -8.92
C SER A 274 -4.60 -12.51 -8.50
N TYR A 275 -4.61 -13.43 -9.46
CA TYR A 275 -4.70 -14.87 -9.19
C TYR A 275 -3.48 -15.35 -8.39
N LEU A 276 -2.28 -14.96 -8.81
CA LEU A 276 -1.03 -15.27 -8.12
C LEU A 276 -1.02 -14.71 -6.69
N ALA A 277 -1.39 -13.44 -6.51
CA ALA A 277 -1.41 -12.82 -5.19
C ALA A 277 -2.44 -13.49 -4.25
N ASN A 278 -3.67 -13.72 -4.73
CA ASN A 278 -4.72 -14.39 -3.97
C ASN A 278 -4.34 -15.84 -3.64
N ALA A 279 -3.73 -16.55 -4.58
CA ALA A 279 -3.31 -17.93 -4.37
C ALA A 279 -2.25 -18.07 -3.28
N VAL A 280 -1.33 -17.11 -3.14
CA VAL A 280 -0.34 -17.11 -2.05
C VAL A 280 -0.95 -16.63 -0.73
N GLU A 281 -1.91 -15.72 -0.79
CA GLU A 281 -2.66 -15.26 0.38
C GLU A 281 -3.41 -16.41 1.08
N GLU A 282 -3.98 -17.35 0.33
CA GLU A 282 -4.63 -18.56 0.89
C GLU A 282 -3.68 -19.40 1.78
N PHE A 283 -2.36 -19.31 1.62
CA PHE A 283 -1.37 -20.06 2.42
C PHE A 283 -0.99 -19.37 3.73
N MET A 284 -1.47 -18.15 3.94
CA MET A 284 -1.26 -17.40 5.17
C MET A 284 -2.48 -17.58 6.09
N PRO A 285 -2.27 -17.59 7.42
CA PRO A 285 -3.38 -17.68 8.37
C PRO A 285 -4.38 -16.53 8.18
N GLU A 286 -5.68 -16.83 8.17
CA GLU A 286 -6.77 -15.85 7.96
C GLU A 286 -6.78 -14.74 9.04
N GLU A 287 -6.25 -15.00 10.23
CA GLU A 287 -6.08 -13.99 11.29
C GLU A 287 -4.96 -12.96 11.00
N ASP A 288 -4.03 -13.31 10.11
CA ASP A 288 -2.83 -12.54 9.79
C ASP A 288 -2.90 -11.88 8.40
N THR A 289 -3.97 -12.12 7.63
CA THR A 289 -4.19 -11.53 6.30
C THR A 289 -5.30 -10.49 6.31
N LEU A 290 -5.16 -9.48 5.46
CA LEU A 290 -6.21 -8.52 5.19
C LEU A 290 -6.24 -8.22 3.69
N VAL A 291 -7.33 -8.62 3.03
CA VAL A 291 -7.55 -8.38 1.60
C VAL A 291 -8.46 -7.17 1.43
N LEU A 292 -7.97 -6.14 0.75
CA LEU A 292 -8.70 -4.90 0.51
C LEU A 292 -8.76 -4.57 -0.99
N SER A 293 -9.91 -4.07 -1.45
CA SER A 293 -10.03 -3.49 -2.80
C SER A 293 -9.61 -2.01 -2.83
N SER A 294 -9.81 -1.28 -1.73
CA SER A 294 -9.38 0.11 -1.58
C SER A 294 -9.22 0.48 -0.11
N MET A 295 -8.45 1.53 0.16
CA MET A 295 -8.23 2.01 1.52
C MET A 295 -8.07 3.52 1.56
N THR A 296 -8.85 4.17 2.43
CA THR A 296 -8.73 5.62 2.69
C THR A 296 -7.57 5.91 3.64
N ALA A 297 -6.99 7.10 3.55
CA ALA A 297 -5.90 7.52 4.46
C ALA A 297 -6.32 7.43 5.94
N LYS A 298 -7.54 7.86 6.26
CA LYS A 298 -8.06 7.85 7.63
C LYS A 298 -8.22 6.42 8.16
N ALA A 299 -8.71 5.48 7.36
CA ALA A 299 -8.85 4.09 7.78
C ALA A 299 -7.49 3.50 8.17
N LEU A 300 -6.45 3.74 7.36
CA LEU A 300 -5.09 3.29 7.65
C LEU A 300 -4.52 3.92 8.94
N GLU A 301 -4.79 5.20 9.15
CA GLU A 301 -4.31 5.96 10.31
C GLU A 301 -4.95 5.55 11.64
N TYR A 302 -6.15 4.97 11.61
CA TYR A 302 -6.87 4.55 12.81
C TYR A 302 -6.86 3.04 13.04
N ALA A 303 -6.45 2.24 12.05
CA ALA A 303 -6.39 0.78 12.19
C ALA A 303 -5.42 0.32 13.30
N GLY A 304 -4.32 1.07 13.53
CA GLY A 304 -3.39 0.86 14.64
C GLY A 304 -2.92 -0.60 14.78
N ASP A 305 -3.18 -1.18 15.96
CA ASP A 305 -2.80 -2.56 16.29
C ASP A 305 -3.39 -3.63 15.36
N GLN A 306 -4.49 -3.31 14.67
CA GLN A 306 -5.12 -4.24 13.71
C GLN A 306 -4.29 -4.47 12.45
N LEU A 307 -3.22 -3.71 12.23
CA LEU A 307 -2.28 -3.95 11.13
C LEU A 307 -0.97 -4.61 11.59
N LYS A 308 -0.76 -4.72 12.90
CA LYS A 308 0.50 -5.23 13.46
C LYS A 308 0.70 -6.69 13.11
N HIS A 309 1.85 -6.98 12.48
CA HIS A 309 2.26 -8.30 12.01
C HIS A 309 1.33 -8.95 10.98
N ARG A 310 0.70 -8.13 10.13
CA ARG A 310 -0.24 -8.62 9.11
C ARG A 310 0.25 -8.41 7.69
N CYS A 311 -0.26 -9.25 6.80
CA CYS A 311 -0.08 -9.14 5.37
C CYS A 311 -1.29 -8.43 4.75
N LEU A 312 -1.07 -7.21 4.30
CA LEU A 312 -2.05 -6.41 3.59
C LEU A 312 -1.96 -6.71 2.09
N LEU A 313 -2.99 -7.34 1.54
CA LEU A 313 -3.14 -7.53 0.10
C LEU A 313 -4.10 -6.47 -0.43
N VAL A 314 -3.60 -5.51 -1.21
CA VAL A 314 -4.45 -4.52 -1.88
C VAL A 314 -4.58 -4.83 -3.36
N GLN A 315 -5.82 -5.07 -3.76
CA GLN A 315 -6.17 -5.27 -5.17
C GLN A 315 -6.15 -3.91 -5.85
N GLU A 316 -5.30 -3.78 -6.85
CA GLU A 316 -5.09 -2.55 -7.63
C GLU A 316 -4.44 -1.39 -6.88
N TRP A 317 -3.33 -0.91 -7.43
CA TRP A 317 -2.60 0.26 -6.92
C TRP A 317 -3.46 1.53 -6.83
N GLU A 318 -4.48 1.64 -7.68
CA GLU A 318 -5.40 2.78 -7.69
C GLU A 318 -6.17 2.92 -6.37
N GLY A 319 -6.53 1.81 -5.75
CA GLY A 319 -7.24 1.76 -4.47
C GLY A 319 -6.43 2.29 -3.28
N LEU A 320 -5.11 2.53 -3.46
CA LEU A 320 -4.22 3.06 -2.43
C LEU A 320 -3.93 4.55 -2.57
N LYS A 321 -4.31 5.22 -3.68
CA LYS A 321 -3.87 6.58 -4.02
C LYS A 321 -3.97 7.57 -2.84
N GLU A 322 -5.06 7.53 -2.09
CA GLU A 322 -5.28 8.39 -0.92
C GLU A 322 -4.41 8.03 0.28
N ALA A 323 -4.15 6.74 0.50
CA ALA A 323 -3.40 6.21 1.64
C ALA A 323 -1.87 6.13 1.41
N LEU A 324 -1.39 6.34 0.17
CA LEU A 324 0.04 6.22 -0.19
C LEU A 324 0.99 7.03 0.72
N PRO A 325 0.72 8.30 1.09
CA PRO A 325 1.63 9.06 1.95
C PRO A 325 1.82 8.40 3.31
N THR A 326 0.73 7.96 3.93
CA THR A 326 0.73 7.27 5.23
C THR A 326 1.39 5.90 5.11
N LEU A 327 1.12 5.16 4.04
CA LEU A 327 1.72 3.86 3.78
C LEU A 327 3.25 3.95 3.62
N ARG A 328 3.77 5.01 3.00
CA ARG A 328 5.22 5.23 2.86
C ARG A 328 5.90 5.40 4.20
N VAL A 329 5.29 6.17 5.11
CA VAL A 329 5.80 6.36 6.48
C VAL A 329 5.80 5.03 7.21
N LEU A 330 4.70 4.28 7.10
CA LEU A 330 4.55 2.96 7.70
C LEU A 330 5.62 1.97 7.22
N GLN A 331 5.87 1.90 5.91
CA GLN A 331 6.88 1.03 5.31
C GLN A 331 8.31 1.41 5.72
N SER A 332 8.61 2.71 5.91
CA SER A 332 9.96 3.15 6.29
C SER A 332 10.23 3.08 7.80
N GLU A 333 9.23 3.40 8.63
CA GLU A 333 9.41 3.56 10.07
C GLU A 333 8.84 2.40 10.89
N GLY A 334 7.91 1.61 10.33
CA GLY A 334 7.19 0.57 11.07
C GLY A 334 6.21 1.11 12.13
N LYS A 335 6.05 2.43 12.20
CA LYS A 335 5.21 3.12 13.17
C LYS A 335 4.51 4.34 12.57
N LEU A 336 3.34 4.65 13.10
CA LEU A 336 2.58 5.87 12.82
C LEU A 336 2.54 6.72 14.08
N SER A 337 3.18 7.88 14.03
CA SER A 337 3.18 8.87 15.12
C SER A 337 2.29 10.04 14.72
N ARG A 338 1.23 10.28 15.49
CA ARG A 338 0.29 11.37 15.20
C ARG A 338 -0.07 12.19 16.42
N TYR A 339 -0.26 13.49 16.25
CA TYR A 339 -0.78 14.33 17.32
C TYR A 339 -2.31 14.32 17.28
N VAL A 340 -2.91 13.69 18.29
CA VAL A 340 -4.36 13.74 18.48
C VAL A 340 -4.66 14.87 19.47
N THR A 341 -5.68 15.67 19.14
CA THR A 341 -6.12 16.75 20.03
C THR A 341 -7.04 16.16 21.08
N ILE A 342 -6.50 15.90 22.26
CA ILE A 342 -7.30 15.46 23.41
C ILE A 342 -7.65 16.70 24.22
N VAL A 343 -8.92 16.82 24.59
CA VAL A 343 -9.35 17.83 25.57
C VAL A 343 -9.08 17.23 26.94
N ASP A 344 -8.21 17.89 27.70
CA ASP A 344 -7.96 17.50 29.07
C ASP A 344 -9.28 17.59 29.86
N PRO A 345 -9.79 16.48 30.42
CA PRO A 345 -11.09 16.46 31.10
C PRO A 345 -11.13 17.38 32.33
N VAL A 346 -9.96 17.73 32.88
CA VAL A 346 -9.83 18.60 34.05
C VAL A 346 -9.68 20.06 33.63
N THR A 347 -8.78 20.37 32.69
CA THR A 347 -8.47 21.76 32.32
C THR A 347 -9.31 22.29 31.16
N LYS A 348 -10.09 21.42 30.48
CA LYS A 348 -10.86 21.74 29.26
C LYS A 348 -10.03 22.44 28.16
N THR A 349 -8.72 22.29 28.19
CA THR A 349 -7.79 22.86 27.20
C THR A 349 -7.37 21.80 26.20
N ARG A 350 -7.17 22.21 24.95
CA ARG A 350 -6.64 21.35 23.89
C ARG A 350 -5.17 21.07 24.17
N LYS A 351 -4.86 19.82 24.45
CA LYS A 351 -3.48 19.34 24.47
C LYS A 351 -3.31 18.41 23.28
N ALA A 352 -2.37 18.76 22.40
CA ALA A 352 -1.92 17.85 21.37
C ALA A 352 -1.08 16.77 22.06
N VAL A 353 -1.60 15.54 22.12
CA VAL A 353 -0.90 14.40 22.70
C VAL A 353 -0.36 13.55 21.55
N PRO A 354 0.93 13.18 21.56
CA PRO A 354 1.45 12.24 20.59
C PRO A 354 0.81 10.86 20.82
N HIS A 355 0.30 10.30 19.75
CA HIS A 355 -0.30 8.99 19.65
C HIS A 355 0.58 8.16 18.72
N ASP A 356 1.48 7.39 19.31
CA ASP A 356 2.43 6.55 18.59
C ASP A 356 1.90 5.12 18.54
N GLN A 357 1.73 4.58 17.33
CA GLN A 357 1.31 3.20 17.09
C GLN A 357 2.41 2.48 16.32
N GLU A 358 2.90 1.38 16.88
CA GLU A 358 3.85 0.49 16.21
C GLU A 358 3.08 -0.63 15.50
N CYS A 359 3.02 -0.57 14.17
CA CYS A 359 2.20 -1.46 13.36
C CYS A 359 2.94 -1.95 12.09
N PRO A 360 4.07 -2.66 12.22
CA PRO A 360 4.75 -3.22 11.07
C PRO A 360 3.83 -4.18 10.31
N CYS A 361 3.62 -3.93 9.01
CA CYS A 361 2.83 -4.77 8.13
C CYS A 361 3.55 -5.01 6.79
N SER A 362 3.35 -6.19 6.22
CA SER A 362 3.74 -6.48 4.84
C SER A 362 2.66 -5.94 3.91
N VAL A 363 3.05 -5.35 2.78
CA VAL A 363 2.11 -4.82 1.80
C VAL A 363 2.38 -5.44 0.44
N ILE A 364 1.35 -6.09 -0.11
CA ILE A 364 1.32 -6.67 -1.45
C ILE A 364 0.31 -5.88 -2.26
N VAL A 365 0.74 -5.35 -3.40
CA VAL A 365 -0.15 -4.58 -4.29
C VAL A 365 -0.11 -5.15 -5.69
N THR A 366 -1.25 -5.25 -6.36
CA THR A 366 -1.30 -5.60 -7.79
C THR A 366 -1.52 -4.34 -8.63
N THR A 367 -0.96 -4.27 -9.84
CA THR A 367 -1.16 -3.12 -10.74
C THR A 367 -1.14 -3.52 -12.20
N THR A 368 -2.01 -2.87 -12.99
CA THR A 368 -2.02 -2.92 -14.46
C THR A 368 -1.09 -1.89 -15.09
N LYS A 369 -0.70 -0.85 -14.35
CA LYS A 369 0.16 0.24 -14.86
C LYS A 369 1.61 -0.16 -14.84
N GLU A 370 2.31 0.04 -15.96
CA GLU A 370 3.76 -0.12 -16.06
C GLU A 370 4.45 0.99 -15.25
N GLY A 371 4.99 0.61 -14.09
CA GLY A 371 5.76 1.49 -13.23
C GLY A 371 4.98 2.18 -12.14
N ILE A 372 5.67 2.38 -11.02
CA ILE A 372 5.22 3.21 -9.89
C ILE A 372 6.13 4.43 -9.78
N HIS A 373 5.63 5.49 -9.14
CA HIS A 373 6.43 6.69 -8.89
C HIS A 373 7.76 6.34 -8.20
N ASP A 374 8.86 6.98 -8.57
CA ASP A 374 10.24 6.66 -8.13
C ASP A 374 10.41 6.62 -6.59
N GLU A 375 9.56 7.39 -5.89
CA GLU A 375 9.52 7.40 -4.43
C GLU A 375 9.09 6.04 -3.84
N ASN A 376 8.30 5.25 -4.57
CA ASN A 376 7.78 3.96 -4.14
C ASN A 376 8.59 2.78 -4.69
N SER A 377 9.13 2.88 -5.92
CA SER A 377 9.97 1.86 -6.57
C SER A 377 11.25 1.54 -5.78
N THR A 378 11.58 2.40 -4.84
CA THR A 378 12.73 2.31 -3.96
C THR A 378 12.39 1.80 -2.55
N ARG A 379 11.09 1.57 -2.23
CA ARG A 379 10.63 0.93 -0.98
C ARG A 379 9.99 -0.45 -1.19
N ILE A 380 9.47 -0.73 -2.38
CA ILE A 380 8.71 -1.94 -2.74
C ILE A 380 9.45 -2.79 -3.78
N PHE A 381 9.52 -4.11 -3.62
CA PHE A 381 10.04 -5.00 -4.68
C PHE A 381 9.10 -5.05 -5.87
N GLU A 382 9.66 -4.99 -7.07
CA GLU A 382 8.89 -4.98 -8.33
C GLU A 382 8.92 -6.39 -8.93
N LEU A 383 7.76 -7.05 -8.97
CA LEU A 383 7.58 -8.35 -9.62
C LEU A 383 6.80 -8.15 -10.91
N TYR A 384 7.17 -8.88 -11.95
CA TYR A 384 6.46 -8.88 -13.23
C TYR A 384 5.87 -10.26 -13.46
N ALA A 385 4.57 -10.31 -13.79
CA ALA A 385 3.92 -11.56 -14.20
C ALA A 385 4.57 -12.08 -15.49
N ASP A 386 4.75 -13.40 -15.58
CA ASP A 386 5.36 -14.02 -16.75
C ASP A 386 4.33 -14.14 -17.88
N GLU A 387 4.42 -13.21 -18.85
CA GLU A 387 3.56 -13.16 -20.03
C GLU A 387 4.11 -13.99 -21.21
N SER A 388 5.10 -14.86 -20.98
CA SER A 388 5.69 -15.66 -22.05
C SER A 388 4.70 -16.67 -22.65
N ILE A 389 4.93 -17.00 -23.92
CA ILE A 389 4.12 -18.00 -24.65
C ILE A 389 4.25 -19.38 -23.98
N GLU A 390 5.44 -19.72 -23.49
CA GLU A 390 5.69 -20.99 -22.80
C GLU A 390 4.89 -21.10 -21.52
N GLN A 391 4.87 -20.03 -20.72
CA GLN A 391 4.09 -19.95 -19.49
C GLN A 391 2.59 -20.00 -19.77
N THR A 392 2.12 -19.23 -20.76
CA THR A 392 0.72 -19.25 -21.20
C THR A 392 0.28 -20.67 -21.61
N LYS A 393 1.12 -21.41 -22.35
CA LYS A 393 0.84 -22.82 -22.72
C LYS A 393 0.72 -23.72 -21.50
N LYS A 394 1.58 -23.55 -20.48
CA LYS A 394 1.50 -24.34 -19.23
C LYS A 394 0.20 -24.07 -18.49
N VAL A 395 -0.19 -22.79 -18.36
CA VAL A 395 -1.44 -22.37 -17.70
C VAL A 395 -2.66 -22.93 -18.44
N VAL A 396 -2.71 -22.81 -19.77
CA VAL A 396 -3.82 -23.35 -20.57
C VAL A 396 -3.95 -24.86 -20.44
N ARG A 397 -2.83 -25.61 -20.53
CA ARG A 397 -2.85 -27.08 -20.34
C ARG A 397 -3.38 -27.45 -18.97
N ALA A 398 -2.96 -26.74 -17.94
CA ALA A 398 -3.45 -26.99 -16.59
C ALA A 398 -4.93 -26.70 -16.42
N THR A 399 -5.45 -25.64 -17.04
CA THR A 399 -6.90 -25.35 -17.05
C THR A 399 -7.68 -26.46 -17.74
N ILE A 400 -7.15 -27.02 -18.84
CA ILE A 400 -7.73 -28.18 -19.52
C ILE A 400 -7.66 -29.43 -18.62
N ASP A 401 -6.53 -29.69 -17.99
CA ASP A 401 -6.37 -30.82 -17.07
C ASP A 401 -7.30 -30.69 -15.85
N LYS A 402 -7.59 -29.47 -15.39
CA LYS A 402 -8.60 -29.22 -14.36
C LYS A 402 -10.01 -29.52 -14.85
N ALA A 403 -10.33 -29.48 -16.14
CA ALA A 403 -11.66 -29.90 -16.61
C ALA A 403 -11.89 -31.40 -16.33
N ASP A 404 -10.81 -32.19 -16.27
CA ASP A 404 -10.83 -33.59 -15.88
C ASP A 404 -10.92 -33.74 -14.35
N MET A 405 -12.07 -34.23 -13.88
CA MET A 405 -12.33 -34.45 -12.45
C MET A 405 -11.36 -35.44 -11.81
N THR A 406 -10.76 -36.36 -12.58
CA THR A 406 -9.83 -37.37 -12.05
C THR A 406 -8.46 -36.79 -11.69
N LYS A 407 -8.11 -35.64 -12.28
CA LYS A 407 -6.86 -34.92 -12.03
C LYS A 407 -7.01 -33.80 -11.00
N ARG A 408 -8.23 -33.52 -10.53
CA ARG A 408 -8.48 -32.50 -9.50
C ARG A 408 -8.02 -33.01 -8.15
N LEU A 409 -7.29 -32.17 -7.43
CA LEU A 409 -7.05 -32.35 -6.01
C LEU A 409 -8.41 -32.26 -5.28
N SER A 410 -8.67 -33.19 -4.36
CA SER A 410 -9.90 -33.13 -3.55
C SER A 410 -9.91 -31.87 -2.69
N ALA A 411 -11.10 -31.34 -2.40
CA ALA A 411 -11.26 -30.17 -1.54
C ALA A 411 -10.64 -30.40 -0.14
N GLU A 412 -10.75 -31.63 0.37
CA GLU A 412 -10.15 -32.05 1.64
C GLU A 412 -8.62 -32.03 1.58
N ALA A 413 -8.01 -32.55 0.50
CA ALA A 413 -6.56 -32.52 0.34
C ALA A 413 -6.04 -31.10 0.18
N LYS A 414 -6.75 -30.23 -0.56
CA LYS A 414 -6.43 -28.79 -0.64
C LYS A 414 -6.42 -28.17 0.76
N ARG A 415 -7.49 -28.40 1.54
CA ARG A 415 -7.62 -27.85 2.90
C ARG A 415 -6.50 -28.36 3.83
N GLN A 416 -6.14 -29.63 3.76
CA GLN A 416 -5.04 -30.19 4.58
C GLN A 416 -3.69 -29.52 4.29
N ILE A 417 -3.41 -29.21 3.02
CA ILE A 417 -2.20 -28.46 2.64
C ILE A 417 -2.25 -27.05 3.22
N LEU A 418 -3.35 -26.32 3.02
CA LEU A 418 -3.49 -24.95 3.55
C LEU A 418 -3.38 -24.91 5.08
N ASP A 419 -4.09 -25.81 5.78
CA ASP A 419 -4.03 -25.94 7.23
C ASP A 419 -2.59 -26.20 7.72
N LEU A 420 -1.83 -27.03 7.00
CA LEU A 420 -0.41 -27.27 7.32
C LEU A 420 0.42 -26.00 7.23
N HIS A 421 0.25 -25.21 6.17
CA HIS A 421 0.96 -23.95 6.00
C HIS A 421 0.53 -22.89 7.01
N HIS A 422 -0.76 -22.76 7.31
CA HIS A 422 -1.24 -21.85 8.34
C HIS A 422 -0.63 -22.20 9.70
N ASN A 423 -0.61 -23.48 10.04
CA ASN A 423 -0.03 -23.97 11.28
C ASN A 423 1.50 -23.75 11.31
N ALA A 424 2.19 -23.95 10.18
CA ALA A 424 3.62 -23.65 10.06
C ALA A 424 3.90 -22.16 10.29
N GLN A 425 3.11 -21.27 9.69
CA GLN A 425 3.22 -19.81 9.85
C GLN A 425 2.95 -19.36 11.30
N ARG A 426 2.00 -19.99 12.01
CA ARG A 426 1.72 -19.74 13.43
C ARG A 426 2.88 -20.15 14.35
N LEU A 427 3.63 -21.20 14.00
CA LEU A 427 4.80 -21.67 14.75
C LEU A 427 6.05 -20.80 14.58
N LEU A 428 6.07 -19.87 13.62
CA LEU A 428 7.18 -18.94 13.43
C LEU A 428 7.16 -17.87 14.53
N GLU A 429 8.25 -17.80 15.29
CA GLU A 429 8.43 -16.81 16.35
C GLU A 429 9.15 -15.58 15.80
N PRO A 430 8.67 -14.34 16.07
CA PRO A 430 9.39 -13.12 15.71
C PRO A 430 10.77 -13.09 16.38
N MET A 431 11.85 -13.09 15.59
CA MET A 431 13.24 -13.07 16.07
C MET A 431 14.11 -12.28 15.11
N GLU A 432 15.21 -11.73 15.64
CA GLU A 432 16.21 -11.05 14.83
C GLU A 432 17.09 -12.06 14.09
N ILE A 433 17.55 -11.68 12.90
CA ILE A 433 18.46 -12.49 12.09
C ILE A 433 19.78 -11.76 11.94
N ASN A 434 20.84 -12.39 12.42
CA ASN A 434 22.21 -11.96 12.23
C ASN A 434 22.76 -12.56 10.93
N ILE A 435 23.58 -11.82 10.20
CA ILE A 435 24.27 -12.31 9.00
C ILE A 435 25.78 -12.29 9.31
N PRO A 436 26.36 -13.41 9.76
CA PRO A 436 27.77 -13.45 10.22
C PRO A 436 28.77 -13.05 9.13
N PHE A 437 28.43 -13.31 7.86
CA PHE A 437 29.26 -13.02 6.70
C PHE A 437 28.92 -11.67 6.04
N ALA A 438 28.21 -10.77 6.73
CA ALA A 438 27.77 -9.49 6.18
C ALA A 438 28.93 -8.64 5.63
N GLU A 439 30.11 -8.68 6.26
CA GLU A 439 31.30 -7.94 5.81
C GLU A 439 31.84 -8.42 4.46
N HIS A 440 31.51 -9.64 4.06
CA HIS A 440 31.94 -10.22 2.79
C HIS A 440 30.92 -10.00 1.67
N LEU A 441 29.71 -9.49 1.98
CA LEU A 441 28.73 -9.13 0.97
C LEU A 441 29.20 -7.89 0.22
N SER A 442 29.13 -7.93 -1.11
CA SER A 442 29.38 -6.78 -1.97
C SER A 442 28.13 -6.42 -2.75
N PHE A 443 27.94 -5.11 -2.93
CA PHE A 443 26.81 -4.51 -3.62
C PHE A 443 27.29 -3.29 -4.41
N PRO A 444 26.70 -3.01 -5.58
CA PRO A 444 26.88 -1.74 -6.30
C PRO A 444 26.80 -0.54 -5.36
N ALA A 445 27.77 0.37 -5.40
CA ALA A 445 27.80 1.56 -4.53
C ALA A 445 27.67 2.90 -5.29
N LYS A 446 27.40 2.84 -6.60
CA LYS A 446 27.41 4.01 -7.51
C LYS A 446 26.24 4.98 -7.32
N THR A 447 25.08 4.50 -6.88
CA THR A 447 23.83 5.28 -6.89
C THR A 447 23.15 5.26 -5.52
N THR A 448 22.26 6.22 -5.29
CA THR A 448 21.38 6.21 -4.10
C THR A 448 20.36 5.07 -4.14
N ARG A 449 20.03 4.56 -5.34
CA ARG A 449 19.17 3.39 -5.54
C ARG A 449 19.81 2.14 -4.95
N HIS A 450 21.11 1.93 -5.20
CA HIS A 450 21.81 0.76 -4.70
C HIS A 450 21.86 0.67 -3.17
N ARG A 451 21.83 1.81 -2.45
CA ARG A 451 21.72 1.81 -0.98
C ARG A 451 20.47 1.07 -0.53
N ARG A 452 19.32 1.33 -1.18
CA ARG A 452 18.04 0.72 -0.85
C ARG A 452 17.93 -0.72 -1.33
N ASP A 453 18.50 -1.01 -2.50
CA ASP A 453 18.53 -2.39 -3.02
C ASP A 453 19.41 -3.31 -2.17
N SER A 454 20.52 -2.79 -1.62
CA SER A 454 21.33 -3.55 -0.65
C SER A 454 20.55 -3.85 0.63
N GLU A 455 19.81 -2.89 1.20
CA GLU A 455 18.97 -3.11 2.39
C GLU A 455 17.87 -4.13 2.11
N ARG A 456 17.23 -4.04 0.94
CA ARG A 456 16.21 -4.99 0.47
C ARG A 456 16.74 -6.40 0.34
N PHE A 457 17.90 -6.57 -0.30
CA PHE A 457 18.50 -7.89 -0.46
C PHE A 457 18.93 -8.49 0.88
N ILE A 458 19.47 -7.67 1.79
CA ILE A 458 19.75 -8.08 3.16
C ILE A 458 18.46 -8.56 3.85
N ASN A 459 17.36 -7.81 3.72
CA ASN A 459 16.06 -8.21 4.28
C ASN A 459 15.53 -9.51 3.65
N LEU A 460 15.80 -9.75 2.36
CA LEU A 460 15.45 -11.02 1.71
C LEU A 460 16.25 -12.20 2.30
N ILE A 461 17.57 -12.05 2.50
CA ILE A 461 18.40 -13.06 3.19
C ILE A 461 17.82 -13.34 4.58
N LYS A 462 17.46 -12.29 5.32
CA LYS A 462 16.83 -12.43 6.64
C LYS A 462 15.49 -13.17 6.56
N ALA A 463 14.64 -12.87 5.58
CA ALA A 463 13.35 -13.53 5.40
C ALA A 463 13.52 -15.04 5.12
N VAL A 464 14.50 -15.41 4.29
CA VAL A 464 14.82 -16.81 4.00
C VAL A 464 15.32 -17.54 5.26
N ALA A 465 16.27 -16.94 5.99
CA ALA A 465 16.78 -17.50 7.23
C ALA A 465 15.70 -17.62 8.32
N PHE A 466 14.80 -16.63 8.39
CA PHE A 466 13.67 -16.62 9.30
C PHE A 466 12.65 -17.72 9.02
N LEU A 467 12.32 -17.96 7.75
CA LEU A 467 11.44 -19.07 7.36
C LEU A 467 12.08 -20.42 7.73
N ARG A 468 13.40 -20.52 7.62
CA ARG A 468 14.18 -21.70 8.03
C ARG A 468 14.51 -21.74 9.52
N GLN A 469 13.96 -20.87 10.37
CA GLN A 469 14.35 -20.76 11.79
C GLN A 469 14.33 -22.09 12.55
N LYS A 470 13.43 -23.02 12.21
CA LYS A 470 13.31 -24.34 12.88
C LYS A 470 14.32 -25.38 12.36
N GLN A 471 15.08 -25.06 11.32
CA GLN A 471 16.20 -25.86 10.78
C GLN A 471 17.56 -25.40 11.32
N LYS A 472 17.60 -24.23 11.96
CA LYS A 472 18.83 -23.62 12.45
C LYS A 472 19.24 -24.20 13.79
N GLY A 473 20.51 -24.00 14.12
CA GLY A 473 21.08 -24.39 15.40
C GLY A 473 20.55 -23.56 16.57
N GLU A 474 21.35 -23.43 17.62
CA GLU A 474 20.96 -22.78 18.87
C GLU A 474 20.56 -21.31 18.66
N ILE A 475 19.44 -20.91 19.26
CA ILE A 475 19.02 -19.51 19.36
C ILE A 475 19.99 -18.80 20.28
N LYS A 476 20.69 -17.80 19.75
CA LYS A 476 21.66 -17.00 20.50
C LYS A 476 20.97 -15.80 21.12
N THR A 477 21.54 -15.26 22.19
CA THR A 477 21.04 -14.06 22.86
C THR A 477 22.16 -13.06 22.99
N LEU A 478 21.96 -11.85 22.48
CA LEU A 478 22.87 -10.70 22.63
C LEU A 478 22.05 -9.53 23.15
N ASP A 479 22.51 -8.86 24.21
CA ASP A 479 21.85 -7.66 24.77
C ASP A 479 20.34 -7.79 25.03
N LYS A 480 19.90 -8.99 25.47
CA LYS A 480 18.49 -9.36 25.72
C LYS A 480 17.62 -9.58 24.47
N GLU A 481 18.17 -9.47 23.27
CA GLU A 481 17.49 -9.85 22.02
C GLU A 481 17.90 -11.26 21.59
N LYS A 482 16.90 -12.10 21.25
CA LYS A 482 17.12 -13.43 20.68
C LYS A 482 17.35 -13.30 19.18
N TYR A 483 18.39 -13.97 18.69
CA TYR A 483 18.71 -13.97 17.27
C TYR A 483 19.17 -15.33 16.76
N ILE A 484 19.07 -15.50 15.45
CA ILE A 484 19.56 -16.66 14.71
C ILE A 484 20.57 -16.19 13.67
N ASP A 485 21.63 -16.98 13.46
CA ASP A 485 22.60 -16.73 12.41
C ASP A 485 22.11 -17.27 11.06
N ALA A 486 22.21 -16.43 10.02
CA ALA A 486 22.03 -16.85 8.64
C ALA A 486 23.20 -17.75 8.20
N GLU A 487 22.89 -18.76 7.41
CA GLU A 487 23.83 -19.69 6.81
C GLU A 487 24.05 -19.37 5.32
N LEU A 488 25.13 -19.90 4.74
CA LEU A 488 25.38 -19.79 3.30
C LEU A 488 24.27 -20.38 2.43
N THR A 489 23.54 -21.37 2.94
CA THR A 489 22.37 -21.94 2.28
C THR A 489 21.22 -20.92 2.19
N ASP A 490 21.04 -20.04 3.17
CA ASP A 490 20.05 -18.96 3.10
C ASP A 490 20.46 -17.93 2.06
N TYR A 491 21.74 -17.57 2.02
CA TYR A 491 22.29 -16.69 1.00
C TYR A 491 22.06 -17.25 -0.41
N LYS A 492 22.33 -18.55 -0.61
CA LYS A 492 22.12 -19.20 -1.92
C LYS A 492 20.67 -19.09 -2.39
N ILE A 493 19.71 -19.41 -1.52
CA ILE A 493 18.28 -19.33 -1.85
C ILE A 493 17.87 -17.86 -2.11
N ALA A 494 18.31 -16.93 -1.26
CA ALA A 494 18.03 -15.51 -1.45
C ALA A 494 18.68 -14.95 -2.73
N TYR A 495 19.85 -15.44 -3.12
CA TYR A 495 20.53 -15.08 -4.36
C TYR A 495 19.76 -15.59 -5.58
N GLU A 496 19.37 -16.87 -5.59
CA GLU A 496 18.60 -17.48 -6.69
C GLU A 496 17.27 -16.74 -6.92
N ILE A 497 16.53 -16.44 -5.85
CA ILE A 497 15.24 -15.76 -5.94
C ILE A 497 15.43 -14.24 -6.21
N GLY A 498 16.32 -13.61 -5.45
CA GLY A 498 16.47 -12.16 -5.44
C GLY A 498 17.16 -11.60 -6.68
N LEU A 499 18.06 -12.36 -7.31
CA LEU A 499 18.79 -11.87 -8.48
C LEU A 499 17.86 -11.59 -9.66
N GLU A 500 16.89 -12.46 -9.92
CA GLU A 500 15.92 -12.27 -11.00
C GLU A 500 15.05 -11.02 -10.76
N VAL A 501 14.59 -10.83 -9.51
CA VAL A 501 13.77 -9.66 -9.12
C VAL A 501 14.57 -8.36 -9.14
N ILE A 502 15.78 -8.38 -8.60
CA ILE A 502 16.66 -7.20 -8.59
C ILE A 502 17.07 -6.85 -10.02
N ARG A 503 17.37 -7.85 -10.86
CA ARG A 503 17.60 -7.63 -12.30
C ARG A 503 16.39 -6.99 -12.95
N ALA A 504 15.19 -7.52 -12.76
CA ALA A 504 13.96 -6.93 -13.30
C ALA A 504 13.76 -5.47 -12.86
N THR A 505 14.05 -5.17 -11.58
CA THR A 505 13.98 -3.81 -11.02
C THR A 505 15.06 -2.88 -11.63
N LEU A 506 16.27 -3.39 -11.87
CA LEU A 506 17.36 -2.66 -12.54
C LEU A 506 17.14 -2.52 -14.05
N ASN A 507 16.26 -3.31 -14.66
CA ASN A 507 15.99 -3.35 -16.09
C ASN A 507 14.98 -2.34 -16.62
N THR A 508 14.92 -1.17 -16.01
CA THR A 508 14.24 -0.02 -16.59
C THR A 508 15.13 0.73 -17.59
N ILE A 509 15.95 0.00 -18.35
CA ILE A 509 16.62 0.58 -19.51
C ILE A 509 15.58 0.83 -20.60
N SER A 510 15.37 2.11 -20.90
CA SER A 510 14.44 2.53 -21.95
C SER A 510 14.81 1.86 -23.28
N ASN A 511 13.84 1.71 -24.21
CA ASN A 511 14.15 1.17 -25.55
C ASN A 511 15.33 1.90 -26.21
N ARG A 512 15.46 3.23 -26.00
CA ARG A 512 16.63 3.99 -26.45
C ARG A 512 17.93 3.60 -25.76
N SER A 513 17.90 3.27 -24.47
CA SER A 513 19.08 2.75 -23.76
C SER A 513 19.45 1.36 -24.28
N LYS A 514 18.46 0.51 -24.58
CA LYS A 514 18.67 -0.81 -25.22
C LYS A 514 19.29 -0.66 -26.61
N ASP A 515 18.80 0.28 -27.41
CA ASP A 515 19.35 0.59 -28.73
C ASP A 515 20.80 1.11 -28.64
N ALA A 516 21.08 1.99 -27.68
CA ALA A 516 22.45 2.46 -27.44
C ALA A 516 23.38 1.31 -27.01
N LEU A 517 22.89 0.38 -26.19
CA LEU A 517 23.63 -0.81 -25.78
C LEU A 517 23.89 -1.77 -26.96
N ARG A 518 22.90 -1.98 -27.84
CA ARG A 518 23.06 -2.78 -29.08
C ARG A 518 24.18 -2.26 -29.95
N VAL A 519 24.21 -0.94 -30.16
CA VAL A 519 25.28 -0.26 -30.92
C VAL A 519 26.65 -0.50 -30.28
N CYS A 520 26.73 -0.42 -28.95
CA CYS A 520 27.98 -0.66 -28.20
C CYS A 520 28.44 -2.13 -28.31
N CYS A 521 27.51 -3.09 -28.30
CA CYS A 521 27.82 -4.52 -28.47
C CYS A 521 28.29 -4.83 -29.90
N ASP A 522 27.66 -4.24 -30.92
CA ASP A 522 28.11 -4.36 -32.32
C ASP A 522 29.53 -3.79 -32.52
N LEU A 523 29.84 -2.68 -31.85
CA LEU A 523 31.20 -2.13 -31.84
C LEU A 523 32.17 -3.07 -31.12
N ASN A 524 31.78 -3.60 -29.97
CA ASN A 524 32.60 -4.55 -29.22
C ASN A 524 32.94 -5.79 -30.08
N ASP A 525 31.96 -6.38 -30.77
CA ASP A 525 32.19 -7.52 -31.68
C ASP A 525 33.15 -7.18 -32.82
N LYS A 526 33.01 -6.00 -33.44
CA LYS A 526 33.92 -5.54 -34.50
C LYS A 526 35.36 -5.39 -34.00
N TYR A 527 35.55 -4.84 -32.80
CA TYR A 527 36.88 -4.67 -32.21
C TYR A 527 37.50 -6.00 -31.80
N VAL A 528 36.72 -6.90 -31.21
CA VAL A 528 37.17 -8.26 -30.84
C VAL A 528 37.53 -9.06 -32.09
N ALA A 529 36.71 -9.03 -33.15
CA ALA A 529 37.03 -9.68 -34.44
C ALA A 529 38.30 -9.11 -35.08
N ALA A 530 38.53 -7.80 -34.94
CA ALA A 530 39.75 -7.13 -35.39
C ALA A 530 40.96 -7.32 -34.45
N LYS A 531 40.83 -8.11 -33.36
CA LYS A 531 41.86 -8.31 -32.32
C LYS A 531 42.38 -7.02 -31.69
N LYS A 532 41.52 -6.01 -31.53
CA LYS A 532 41.82 -4.74 -30.87
C LYS A 532 41.18 -4.68 -29.48
N ASP A 533 41.72 -3.84 -28.60
CA ASP A 533 41.08 -3.56 -27.31
C ASP A 533 39.73 -2.84 -27.56
N PRO A 534 38.59 -3.36 -27.08
CA PRO A 534 37.27 -2.80 -27.37
C PRO A 534 36.99 -1.55 -26.53
N LEU A 535 37.70 -0.48 -26.86
CA LEU A 535 37.50 0.87 -26.35
C LEU A 535 37.05 1.77 -27.50
N PHE A 536 35.79 2.20 -27.46
CA PHE A 536 35.21 3.03 -28.51
C PHE A 536 34.76 4.39 -27.98
N SER A 537 34.87 5.39 -28.84
CA SER A 537 34.53 6.78 -28.55
C SER A 537 33.04 7.06 -28.80
N VAL A 538 32.50 8.14 -28.21
CA VAL A 538 31.11 8.57 -28.46
C VAL A 538 30.84 8.84 -29.95
N THR A 539 31.85 9.35 -30.68
CA THR A 539 31.78 9.54 -32.13
C THR A 539 31.52 8.23 -32.87
N GLU A 540 32.25 7.17 -32.53
CA GLU A 540 32.08 5.85 -33.15
C GLU A 540 30.72 5.23 -32.84
N ILE A 541 30.21 5.44 -31.62
CA ILE A 541 28.85 5.03 -31.23
C ILE A 541 27.81 5.74 -32.11
N GLN A 542 27.94 7.05 -32.32
CA GLN A 542 27.02 7.81 -33.17
C GLN A 542 27.06 7.37 -34.64
N GLU A 543 28.25 7.15 -35.18
CA GLU A 543 28.42 6.69 -36.56
C GLU A 543 27.84 5.29 -36.77
N THR A 544 27.99 4.41 -35.78
CA THR A 544 27.43 3.05 -35.85
C THR A 544 25.92 3.04 -35.65
N ALA A 545 25.40 3.89 -34.77
CA ALA A 545 23.96 4.10 -34.61
C ALA A 545 23.30 4.56 -35.92
N ALA A 546 23.93 5.52 -36.62
CA ALA A 546 23.44 5.99 -37.91
C ALA A 546 23.42 4.89 -38.99
N LYS A 547 24.38 3.95 -38.96
CA LYS A 547 24.41 2.79 -39.87
C LYS A 547 23.31 1.76 -39.59
N LEU A 548 22.83 1.72 -38.35
CA LEU A 548 21.78 0.80 -37.89
C LEU A 548 20.38 1.45 -37.92
N ASP A 549 20.24 2.64 -38.50
CA ASP A 549 19.00 3.42 -38.55
C ASP A 549 18.42 3.76 -37.16
N LEU A 550 19.30 3.89 -36.16
CA LEU A 550 18.94 4.24 -34.78
C LEU A 550 19.22 5.72 -34.52
N ASP A 551 18.15 6.51 -34.32
CA ASP A 551 18.27 7.95 -34.05
C ASP A 551 18.15 8.29 -32.55
N PHE A 552 19.23 8.84 -32.00
CA PHE A 552 19.31 9.34 -30.62
C PHE A 552 19.01 10.84 -30.49
N ARG A 553 18.52 11.50 -31.55
CA ARG A 553 18.25 12.93 -31.69
C ARG A 553 19.50 13.80 -31.57
N ASN A 554 20.07 13.90 -30.37
CA ASN A 554 21.14 14.82 -30.01
C ASN A 554 22.24 14.12 -29.20
N ARG A 555 23.47 14.66 -29.27
CA ARG A 555 24.61 14.19 -28.45
C ARG A 555 24.31 14.12 -26.96
N THR A 556 23.59 15.12 -26.43
CA THR A 556 23.20 15.18 -25.01
C THR A 556 22.28 14.03 -24.61
N ASP A 557 21.36 13.62 -25.48
CA ASP A 557 20.44 12.52 -25.19
C ASP A 557 21.13 11.16 -25.29
N LEU A 558 22.10 11.00 -26.20
CA LEU A 558 22.99 9.84 -26.21
C LEU A 558 23.85 9.78 -24.93
N TYR A 559 24.42 10.90 -24.46
CA TYR A 559 25.12 10.93 -23.18
C TYR A 559 24.22 10.50 -22.01
N LYS A 560 22.96 10.94 -21.97
CA LYS A 560 22.00 10.46 -20.95
C LYS A 560 21.78 8.96 -21.04
N GLN A 561 21.75 8.36 -22.24
CA GLN A 561 21.62 6.90 -22.37
C GLN A 561 22.90 6.18 -21.92
N LEU A 562 24.08 6.67 -22.32
CA LEU A 562 25.36 6.08 -21.96
C LEU A 562 25.66 6.21 -20.47
N ASP A 563 25.32 7.34 -19.85
CA ASP A 563 25.47 7.54 -18.40
C ASP A 563 24.55 6.56 -17.62
N LYS A 564 23.32 6.30 -18.12
CA LYS A 564 22.44 5.24 -17.56
C LYS A 564 23.02 3.84 -17.73
N LEU A 565 23.60 3.54 -18.90
CA LEU A 565 24.23 2.24 -19.14
C LEU A 565 25.50 2.04 -18.29
N GLU A 566 26.25 3.12 -18.01
CA GLU A 566 27.36 3.11 -17.04
C GLU A 566 26.85 2.88 -15.60
N GLU A 567 25.75 3.54 -15.24
CA GLU A 567 25.07 3.40 -13.95
C GLU A 567 24.63 1.95 -13.68
N TYR A 568 24.05 1.31 -14.70
CA TYR A 568 23.63 -0.09 -14.69
C TYR A 568 24.74 -1.10 -15.00
N GLU A 569 26.01 -0.64 -15.06
CA GLU A 569 27.20 -1.47 -15.26
C GLU A 569 27.26 -2.24 -16.58
N TYR A 570 26.44 -1.88 -17.58
CA TYR A 570 26.58 -2.39 -18.94
C TYR A 570 27.86 -1.90 -19.60
N LEU A 571 28.26 -0.67 -19.29
CA LEU A 571 29.44 0.00 -19.84
C LEU A 571 30.39 0.46 -18.73
N GLU A 572 31.69 0.33 -18.98
CA GLU A 572 32.74 1.00 -18.22
C GLU A 572 33.15 2.27 -18.96
N ARG A 573 33.11 3.42 -18.29
CA ARG A 573 33.65 4.66 -18.83
C ARG A 573 35.12 4.82 -18.44
N LYS A 574 35.99 4.99 -19.43
CA LYS A 574 37.36 5.47 -19.24
C LYS A 574 37.49 6.91 -19.68
N GLN A 575 37.88 7.78 -18.74
CA GLN A 575 38.12 9.20 -18.99
C GLN A 575 39.39 9.65 -18.25
N ALA A 576 40.34 10.24 -18.97
CA ALA A 576 41.63 10.64 -18.39
C ALA A 576 41.55 11.95 -17.58
N ARG A 577 40.72 12.91 -18.01
CA ARG A 577 40.48 14.22 -17.37
C ARG A 577 39.04 14.69 -17.58
N LYS A 578 38.52 15.58 -16.71
CA LYS A 578 37.11 16.04 -16.68
C LYS A 578 36.55 16.57 -18.03
N ASN A 579 37.41 17.06 -18.94
CA ASN A 579 37.05 17.54 -20.28
C ASN A 579 37.64 16.72 -21.45
N SER A 580 38.24 15.55 -21.16
CA SER A 580 38.75 14.66 -22.20
C SER A 580 37.64 13.80 -22.80
N ILE A 581 37.89 13.27 -24.00
CA ILE A 581 36.98 12.34 -24.71
C ILE A 581 36.65 11.16 -23.80
N ARG A 582 35.36 10.81 -23.70
CA ARG A 582 34.89 9.63 -22.97
C ARG A 582 35.00 8.41 -23.88
N TYR A 583 35.69 7.38 -23.39
CA TYR A 583 35.74 6.06 -24.01
C TYR A 583 34.87 5.10 -23.21
N TYR A 584 34.21 4.18 -23.91
CA TYR A 584 33.36 3.17 -23.29
C TYR A 584 33.85 1.77 -23.66
N LYS A 585 33.68 0.84 -22.72
CA LYS A 585 33.95 -0.59 -22.89
C LYS A 585 32.74 -1.38 -22.41
N VAL A 586 32.34 -2.41 -23.14
CA VAL A 586 31.24 -3.29 -22.71
C VAL A 586 31.73 -4.21 -21.59
N LEU A 587 31.06 -4.19 -20.44
CA LEU A 587 31.33 -5.09 -19.31
C LEU A 587 30.37 -6.28 -19.23
N PHE A 588 29.24 -6.14 -19.91
CA PHE A 588 28.15 -7.11 -20.01
C PHE A 588 28.52 -8.27 -20.94
N ALA A 589 28.31 -9.51 -20.49
CA ALA A 589 28.44 -10.70 -21.33
C ALA A 589 27.12 -10.91 -22.08
N TYR A 590 27.14 -10.87 -23.41
CA TYR A 590 25.93 -10.92 -24.23
C TYR A 590 25.89 -12.12 -25.16
N GLU A 591 24.70 -12.69 -25.34
CA GLU A 591 24.44 -13.80 -26.24
C GLU A 591 23.55 -13.36 -27.39
N ARG A 592 23.86 -13.82 -28.61
CA ARG A 592 23.07 -13.53 -29.82
C ARG A 592 22.27 -14.75 -30.25
N ASN A 593 21.03 -14.53 -30.68
CA ASN A 593 20.23 -15.56 -31.35
C ASN A 593 20.72 -15.78 -32.80
N GLU A 594 20.15 -16.77 -33.49
CA GLU A 594 20.44 -17.05 -34.90
C GLU A 594 20.11 -15.87 -35.84
N ALA A 595 19.25 -14.94 -35.41
CA ALA A 595 18.93 -13.69 -36.12
C ALA A 595 19.90 -12.53 -35.81
N GLY A 596 20.91 -12.74 -34.95
CA GLY A 596 21.90 -11.73 -34.56
C GLY A 596 21.43 -10.75 -33.48
N GLU A 597 20.23 -10.92 -32.93
CA GLU A 597 19.70 -10.10 -31.84
C GLU A 597 20.24 -10.57 -30.50
N ILE A 598 20.53 -9.64 -29.60
CA ILE A 598 21.03 -9.94 -28.27
C ILE A 598 19.87 -10.37 -27.37
N ILE A 599 19.94 -11.59 -26.86
CA ILE A 599 18.85 -12.25 -26.11
C ILE A 599 18.76 -11.72 -24.67
N ASN A 600 19.91 -11.39 -24.07
CA ASN A 600 20.00 -11.07 -22.64
C ASN A 600 20.14 -9.58 -22.32
N ILE A 601 19.83 -8.67 -23.27
CA ILE A 601 19.81 -7.20 -23.03
C ILE A 601 19.00 -6.86 -21.77
N ASP A 602 17.96 -7.64 -21.52
CA ASP A 602 17.00 -7.42 -20.44
C ASP A 602 17.38 -8.15 -19.15
N LEU A 603 18.64 -8.59 -18.96
CA LEU A 603 19.11 -9.37 -17.79
C LEU A 603 20.61 -9.08 -17.50
N PRO A 604 20.98 -7.96 -16.84
CA PRO A 604 22.37 -7.63 -16.59
C PRO A 604 22.99 -8.54 -15.53
N ASP A 605 24.26 -8.88 -15.72
CA ASP A 605 25.10 -9.47 -14.69
C ASP A 605 25.57 -8.38 -13.72
N ILE A 606 24.96 -8.36 -12.53
CA ILE A 606 25.41 -7.52 -11.42
C ILE A 606 26.65 -8.17 -10.81
N LYS A 607 27.83 -7.95 -11.42
CA LYS A 607 29.10 -8.58 -11.01
C LYS A 607 29.51 -8.27 -9.57
N GLU A 608 29.01 -7.17 -9.01
CA GLU A 608 29.31 -6.78 -7.64
C GLU A 608 28.56 -7.63 -6.59
N ILE A 609 27.45 -8.31 -6.94
CA ILE A 609 26.82 -9.28 -6.02
C ILE A 609 27.52 -10.63 -6.19
N LEU A 610 28.14 -11.13 -5.12
CA LEU A 610 28.92 -12.37 -5.18
C LEU A 610 28.03 -13.58 -5.44
N THR A 611 28.48 -14.48 -6.30
CA THR A 611 27.82 -15.79 -6.38
C THR A 611 28.03 -16.56 -5.07
N PRO A 612 27.16 -17.53 -4.74
CA PRO A 612 27.33 -18.37 -3.55
C PRO A 612 28.70 -19.05 -3.48
N GLU A 613 29.24 -19.46 -4.62
CA GLU A 613 30.57 -20.07 -4.74
C GLU A 613 31.68 -19.06 -4.42
N GLN A 614 31.58 -17.85 -4.98
CA GLN A 614 32.55 -16.78 -4.71
C GLN A 614 32.55 -16.33 -3.25
N LEU A 615 31.35 -16.23 -2.64
CA LEU A 615 31.22 -15.91 -1.22
C LEU A 615 31.84 -17.02 -0.35
N LYS A 616 31.57 -18.29 -0.69
CA LYS A 616 32.16 -19.44 0.00
C LYS A 616 33.70 -19.44 -0.13
N GLU A 617 34.23 -19.17 -1.31
CA GLU A 617 35.68 -19.04 -1.51
C GLU A 617 36.28 -17.90 -0.67
N LYS A 618 35.64 -16.73 -0.63
CA LYS A 618 36.11 -15.60 0.21
C LYS A 618 36.14 -15.96 1.69
N LEU A 619 35.13 -16.67 2.18
CA LEU A 619 35.09 -17.15 3.57
C LEU A 619 36.17 -18.21 3.86
N GLN A 620 36.52 -19.04 2.88
CA GLN A 620 37.58 -20.04 2.99
C GLN A 620 38.99 -19.44 2.84
N ARG A 621 39.13 -18.29 2.17
CA ARG A 621 40.41 -17.59 1.95
C ARG A 621 40.84 -16.69 3.09
N VAL A 622 40.10 -16.61 4.20
CA VAL A 622 40.56 -15.93 5.42
C VAL A 622 41.67 -16.78 6.06
N PRO A 623 42.95 -16.34 6.08
CA PRO A 623 43.97 -17.00 6.86
C PRO A 623 43.80 -16.62 8.34
N CYS A 624 44.16 -17.55 9.23
CA CYS A 624 44.48 -17.24 10.62
C CYS A 624 45.49 -16.09 10.66
N GLU A 625 45.11 -14.94 11.23
CA GLU A 625 45.92 -14.03 12.05
C GLU A 625 45.15 -12.71 12.25
N ALA A 626 44.72 -12.46 13.48
CA ALA A 626 44.33 -11.11 13.89
C ALA A 626 45.58 -10.21 13.80
N PRO A 627 45.51 -9.01 13.21
CA PRO A 627 46.65 -8.10 13.25
C PRO A 627 46.93 -7.72 14.72
N PRO A 628 48.21 -7.68 15.17
CA PRO A 628 48.53 -7.23 16.52
C PRO A 628 48.11 -5.76 16.69
N PRO A 629 47.71 -5.35 17.90
CA PRO A 629 47.31 -3.97 18.15
C PRO A 629 48.51 -3.05 17.89
N PRO A 630 48.35 -1.95 17.13
CA PRO A 630 49.44 -1.00 16.93
C PRO A 630 49.75 -0.28 18.25
N ASP A 631 50.98 -0.45 18.73
CA ASP A 631 51.56 0.29 19.84
C ASP A 631 51.62 1.79 19.55
N LYS A 632 51.21 2.56 20.56
CA LYS A 632 51.27 4.02 20.83
C LYS A 632 52.03 4.94 19.83
N GLN A 633 51.23 5.75 19.10
CA GLN A 633 51.25 7.23 18.94
C GLN A 633 52.49 7.95 18.32
N PRO A 634 52.32 9.10 17.60
CA PRO A 634 51.65 10.31 18.11
C PRO A 634 50.59 10.98 17.20
N GLU A 635 49.63 11.57 17.93
CA GLU A 635 48.75 12.75 17.75
C GLU A 635 48.54 13.43 16.38
N ASP A 636 47.30 13.95 16.23
CA ASP A 636 46.80 14.96 15.26
C ASP A 636 46.45 14.45 13.84
N VAL A 637 45.28 14.62 13.22
CA VAL A 637 44.14 15.55 13.36
C VAL A 637 42.90 14.89 12.75
N TYR A 638 41.77 14.77 13.47
CA TYR A 638 40.41 14.92 12.90
C TYR A 638 39.42 15.32 14.01
N PRO A 639 38.52 16.30 13.78
CA PRO A 639 37.77 16.94 14.86
C PRO A 639 36.57 16.11 15.29
N LYS A 640 36.50 15.82 16.59
CA LYS A 640 35.29 15.36 17.29
C LYS A 640 34.27 16.50 17.38
N TYR A 641 33.10 16.29 16.80
CA TYR A 641 31.83 16.86 17.25
C TYR A 641 30.82 15.70 17.24
N PHE A 642 29.95 15.44 18.22
CA PHE A 642 29.82 15.79 19.64
C PHE A 642 28.69 14.86 20.15
N ALA A 643 28.97 13.96 21.08
CA ALA A 643 27.91 13.36 21.91
C ALA A 643 27.55 14.37 23.00
N ILE A 644 26.27 14.70 23.16
CA ILE A 644 25.79 15.58 24.22
C ILE A 644 25.29 14.69 25.35
N GLU A 645 26.13 14.48 26.35
CA GLU A 645 25.70 14.07 27.68
C GLU A 645 25.13 15.29 28.43
N ARG A 646 24.04 15.04 29.15
CA ARG A 646 23.27 16.04 29.91
C ARG A 646 23.90 16.23 31.28
N ASP A 647 24.33 17.46 31.58
CA ASP A 647 24.70 17.87 32.95
C ASP A 647 23.73 18.98 33.44
N PRO A 648 23.08 18.87 34.62
CA PRO A 648 21.83 19.59 34.94
C PRO A 648 22.00 20.92 35.72
N THR A 649 23.08 21.69 35.52
CA THR A 649 23.31 22.93 36.30
C THR A 649 23.42 24.24 35.49
N ALA A 650 23.27 24.22 34.16
CA ALA A 650 23.41 25.42 33.31
C ALA A 650 22.11 26.21 33.03
N GLY A 651 21.06 26.04 33.86
CA GLY A 651 19.71 26.53 33.59
C GLY A 651 19.39 27.99 33.98
N GLN A 652 20.26 28.71 34.71
CA GLN A 652 19.87 30.02 35.29
C GLN A 652 20.52 31.26 34.64
N ALA A 653 21.54 31.11 33.77
CA ALA A 653 22.23 32.28 33.19
C ALA A 653 21.73 32.73 31.79
N LYS A 654 21.03 31.87 31.03
CA LYS A 654 20.57 32.21 29.65
C LYS A 654 19.19 32.89 29.57
N ARG A 655 18.42 32.94 30.67
CA ARG A 655 17.09 33.57 30.71
C ARG A 655 17.09 35.12 30.76
N LYS A 656 18.25 35.78 30.96
CA LYS A 656 18.34 37.25 31.01
C LYS A 656 18.72 37.96 29.71
N LYS A 657 19.16 37.25 28.65
CA LYS A 657 19.61 37.88 27.38
C LYS A 657 18.63 37.80 26.20
N LEU A 658 17.59 36.98 26.25
CA LEU A 658 16.58 36.89 25.18
C LEU A 658 15.36 37.82 25.35
N ALA A 659 15.20 38.45 26.52
CA ALA A 659 14.07 39.35 26.80
C ALA A 659 14.28 40.80 26.34
N ARG A 660 15.31 41.08 25.51
CA ARG A 660 15.69 42.46 25.11
C ARG A 660 15.60 42.77 23.61
N ALA A 661 15.11 41.86 22.77
CA ALA A 661 15.14 42.02 21.30
C ALA A 661 13.77 42.06 20.58
N THR A 662 12.65 42.15 21.30
CA THR A 662 11.32 42.36 20.71
C THR A 662 10.60 43.49 21.42
N ALA A 663 11.06 44.72 21.17
CA ALA A 663 10.33 45.95 21.45
C ALA A 663 10.05 46.65 20.12
N VAL A 664 8.88 46.36 19.55
CA VAL A 664 8.31 47.11 18.42
C VAL A 664 7.94 48.50 18.92
N ARG A 665 8.54 49.56 18.36
CA ARG A 665 8.10 50.95 18.55
C ARG A 665 6.99 51.29 17.54
N PRO A 666 5.96 52.05 17.96
CA PRO A 666 4.80 52.36 17.12
C PRO A 666 5.12 53.51 16.15
N ARG A 667 4.61 53.42 14.91
CA ARG A 667 4.41 54.60 14.05
C ARG A 667 2.98 55.11 14.24
N LYS A 668 2.86 56.32 14.79
CA LYS A 668 1.68 57.19 14.63
C LYS A 668 2.15 58.43 13.86
N ALA A 669 1.58 58.60 12.67
CA ALA A 669 1.06 59.83 12.08
C ALA A 669 0.32 59.41 10.82
#